data_AF-A0A7V6Q512-F1
#
_entry.id   AF-A0A7V6Q512-F1
#
_cell.length_a   1.000
_cell.length_b   1.000
_cell.length_c   1.000
_cell.angle_alpha   90.00
_cell.angle_beta   90.00
_cell.angle_gamma   90.00
#
_symmetry.space_group_name_H-M   'P 1'
#
loop_
_entity.id
_entity.type
_entity.pdbx_description
1 polymer ?
#
loop_
_entity_poly.entity_id
_entity_poly.type
_entity_poly.pdbx_seq_one_letter_code
_entity_poly.pdbx_strand_id
1 'polypeptide(L)'
;MRKKGFLTWIVVMLVVCLALPAYAAGMSSNAPKESVTEAAVSSSIGDPAKDVKITQDKALEIVKGFFEVPEDFKPEVYLNTGWQPGNRRVWTINFYKPFFSIYAIVDADSGEIISYNMNEDWSTPYGKRRVFLARYTQEEARVFAENFIKKIAPDKFSRVNFMEQNYYTGPKFGGLFEPTSYFFRFVRSDENIQPVDSYYGEEGINVTVNAASGKVVSYNLNWSEDKPSNEKTISKKQAEEIYTKYLGPQLVYVRGFDEAKGKIEDFARLMYVPQRFGYTGPPLTIRAADGALINYAGDEVKGIEPLTEIDFSGAKTINAVKLKTPLTEEQALKLAEEEIKKFGFSDMILQSFNNGPYPTKTQDLFFFNFNSTGGEGANASVTVNAVTGSVQNFGFWKNTGSYYPETLKESSSPEILGWEDAKNIALQYIKKYLPDKADNVYFMDYPQEINPKSEAPYQPYYFNFTRSVNGIPYIGNNISIGVDSKGNIISLNYAWDDITFPAPEKNILSREKAAKIMLDEMGITLAYIMPKMYAYYGPVAPAPPQKPEKILVYTLKRLYDAAYIDPITGDVLNYAFKQPGIKNPVSPLVNIKGETGRREAELLMYQGIFEPSMNIDLESVPSIKEAVKFFASCLGLGPQMYVYGPNVDEKKDPYKKYIEAALEQKLITGSEAKNLDRPLDRQELAKLAVRFMGFDVLAAKGEIFKLDVSDSVDIDRGFEGYISSALALGIMEKSDDKFLPKNEVKFGDMVKTLYKAAQILEADGQMPD
;
A
#
# COMPACT_ATOMS: atom_id res chain seq x y z
N MET A 1 61.82 18.37 38.59
CA MET A 1 63.19 17.83 38.71
C MET A 1 63.12 16.37 39.15
N ARG A 2 63.95 15.50 38.53
CA ARG A 2 64.20 14.07 38.82
C ARG A 2 64.27 13.78 40.34
N LYS A 3 63.95 12.59 40.90
CA LYS A 3 64.42 11.22 40.53
C LYS A 3 63.85 10.14 41.48
N LYS A 4 63.82 8.88 41.00
CA LYS A 4 63.83 7.54 41.69
C LYS A 4 62.46 6.95 42.10
N GLY A 5 62.13 5.67 41.85
CA GLY A 5 62.87 4.58 41.19
C GLY A 5 62.16 3.21 41.25
N PHE A 6 62.65 2.29 40.40
CA PHE A 6 62.75 0.82 40.52
C PHE A 6 61.58 -0.16 40.20
N LEU A 7 61.90 -1.04 39.21
CA LEU A 7 61.62 -2.49 39.02
C LEU A 7 60.15 -2.94 38.79
N THR A 8 59.73 -3.86 37.90
CA THR A 8 60.33 -4.88 36.98
C THR A 8 59.17 -5.33 36.05
N TRP A 9 59.35 -5.64 34.76
CA TRP A 9 59.46 -7.01 34.19
C TRP A 9 59.84 -6.95 32.69
N ILE A 10 60.65 -7.93 32.27
CA ILE A 10 61.24 -8.19 30.94
C ILE A 10 60.24 -9.10 30.17
N VAL A 11 60.06 -9.08 28.83
CA VAL A 11 60.85 -9.79 27.79
C VAL A 11 60.47 -9.29 26.38
N VAL A 12 61.52 -9.22 25.55
CA VAL A 12 61.71 -8.76 24.16
C VAL A 12 61.28 -9.82 23.13
N MET A 13 60.87 -9.43 21.90
CA MET A 13 61.57 -9.87 20.66
C MET A 13 61.12 -9.22 19.35
N LEU A 14 62.16 -8.85 18.58
CA LEU A 14 62.20 -8.35 17.20
C LEU A 14 61.68 -9.35 16.17
N VAL A 15 61.22 -8.83 15.02
CA VAL A 15 61.17 -9.58 13.75
C VAL A 15 61.99 -8.84 12.70
N VAL A 16 62.93 -9.57 12.08
CA VAL A 16 63.82 -9.17 10.98
C VAL A 16 63.45 -9.99 9.73
N CYS A 17 63.51 -9.37 8.55
CA CYS A 17 63.28 -9.95 7.22
C CYS A 17 64.38 -10.95 6.77
N LEU A 18 64.06 -11.87 5.85
CA LEU A 18 64.75 -12.12 4.55
C LEU A 18 64.22 -13.36 3.76
N ALA A 19 63.94 -13.13 2.46
CA ALA A 19 64.14 -13.90 1.20
C ALA A 19 63.81 -15.42 0.98
N LEU A 20 62.82 -15.68 0.08
CA LEU A 20 62.67 -16.53 -1.17
C LEU A 20 63.43 -17.90 -1.36
N PRO A 21 63.03 -18.91 -2.21
CA PRO A 21 62.23 -18.91 -3.48
C PRO A 21 61.32 -20.16 -3.79
N ALA A 22 60.88 -20.30 -5.07
CA ALA A 22 59.82 -21.11 -5.72
C ALA A 22 60.00 -22.64 -5.92
N TYR A 23 58.91 -23.43 -6.16
CA TYR A 23 58.37 -23.92 -7.47
C TYR A 23 57.33 -25.09 -7.36
N ALA A 24 56.25 -25.04 -8.19
CA ALA A 24 55.35 -26.10 -8.76
C ALA A 24 54.64 -27.17 -7.88
N ALA A 25 53.50 -27.80 -8.20
CA ALA A 25 52.41 -27.82 -9.20
C ALA A 25 51.23 -28.62 -8.53
N GLY A 26 49.95 -28.64 -8.92
CA GLY A 26 49.28 -28.36 -10.19
C GLY A 26 47.74 -28.51 -10.09
N MET A 27 47.09 -28.32 -11.26
CA MET A 27 45.69 -28.61 -11.67
C MET A 27 44.55 -27.80 -10.99
N SER A 28 43.54 -27.24 -11.67
CA SER A 28 43.21 -26.94 -13.07
C SER A 28 41.89 -26.13 -13.02
N SER A 29 41.80 -24.94 -13.62
CA SER A 29 40.53 -24.26 -13.89
C SER A 29 40.48 -23.84 -15.36
N ASN A 30 39.51 -24.38 -16.10
CA ASN A 30 39.24 -24.01 -17.48
C ASN A 30 38.16 -22.93 -17.51
N ALA A 31 38.52 -21.73 -17.96
CA ALA A 31 37.59 -20.77 -18.55
C ALA A 31 37.39 -21.13 -20.04
N PRO A 32 36.19 -21.05 -20.62
CA PRO A 32 36.01 -21.23 -22.06
C PRO A 32 36.37 -19.96 -22.81
N LYS A 33 37.10 -20.15 -23.94
CA LYS A 33 37.44 -19.13 -24.92
C LYS A 33 36.22 -18.72 -25.74
N GLU A 34 36.10 -17.42 -26.01
CA GLU A 34 35.29 -16.86 -27.08
C GLU A 34 35.72 -17.40 -28.45
N SER A 35 34.74 -17.89 -29.21
CA SER A 35 34.85 -18.07 -30.66
C SER A 35 34.02 -16.98 -31.34
N VAL A 36 34.72 -16.04 -31.97
CA VAL A 36 34.15 -15.10 -32.92
C VAL A 36 33.81 -15.86 -34.20
N THR A 37 32.53 -15.87 -34.57
CA THR A 37 32.08 -16.13 -35.94
C THR A 37 31.19 -14.99 -36.37
N GLU A 38 31.70 -14.18 -37.30
CA GLU A 38 30.93 -13.22 -38.10
C GLU A 38 29.80 -13.96 -38.83
N ALA A 39 28.56 -13.57 -38.55
CA ALA A 39 27.44 -13.76 -39.46
C ALA A 39 26.86 -12.38 -39.76
N ALA A 40 27.27 -11.83 -40.89
CA ALA A 40 26.68 -10.62 -41.46
C ALA A 40 25.23 -10.90 -41.87
N VAL A 41 24.28 -10.32 -41.13
CA VAL A 41 22.92 -10.12 -41.61
C VAL A 41 22.71 -8.62 -41.74
N SER A 42 22.84 -8.13 -42.98
CA SER A 42 22.43 -6.79 -43.35
C SER A 42 20.92 -6.68 -43.22
N SER A 43 20.45 -6.06 -42.14
CA SER A 43 19.16 -5.38 -42.13
C SER A 43 19.42 -3.93 -41.76
N SER A 44 19.27 -3.04 -42.74
CA SER A 44 19.34 -1.60 -42.55
C SER A 44 18.10 -1.14 -41.79
N ILE A 45 18.05 -1.39 -40.48
CA ILE A 45 17.22 -0.62 -39.56
C ILE A 45 18.15 0.50 -39.10
N GLY A 46 17.86 1.74 -39.53
CA GLY A 46 18.61 2.91 -39.09
C GLY A 46 18.66 2.96 -37.56
N ASP A 47 19.81 3.37 -37.02
CA ASP A 47 20.03 3.55 -35.60
C ASP A 47 18.92 4.47 -35.01
N PRO A 48 17.99 3.96 -34.17
CA PRO A 48 16.87 4.74 -33.65
C PRO A 48 17.29 6.00 -32.88
N ALA A 49 18.54 6.02 -32.41
CA ALA A 49 19.14 7.16 -31.72
C ALA A 49 19.49 8.33 -32.65
N LYS A 50 19.54 8.14 -33.98
CA LYS A 50 19.91 9.21 -34.93
C LYS A 50 18.77 10.15 -35.35
N ASP A 51 17.52 9.80 -35.04
CA ASP A 51 16.30 10.53 -35.48
C ASP A 51 15.46 11.13 -34.33
N VAL A 52 16.04 11.28 -33.12
CA VAL A 52 15.37 11.96 -31.99
C VAL A 52 15.73 13.45 -31.97
N LYS A 53 14.76 14.32 -31.68
CA LYS A 53 14.97 15.79 -31.68
C LYS A 53 15.74 16.28 -30.46
N ILE A 54 15.55 15.61 -29.33
CA ILE A 54 16.27 15.86 -28.09
C ILE A 54 17.38 14.83 -28.00
N THR A 55 18.63 15.30 -27.97
CA THR A 55 19.78 14.42 -27.74
C THR A 55 19.87 13.98 -26.29
N GLN A 56 20.63 12.92 -26.02
CA GLN A 56 20.91 12.46 -24.65
C GLN A 56 21.43 13.58 -23.76
N ASP A 57 22.42 14.34 -24.23
CA ASP A 57 23.02 15.44 -23.48
C ASP A 57 22.00 16.56 -23.21
N LYS A 58 21.13 16.84 -24.19
CA LYS A 58 20.08 17.85 -24.02
C LYS A 58 19.01 17.39 -23.03
N ALA A 59 18.64 16.12 -23.03
CA ALA A 59 17.72 15.56 -22.03
C ALA A 59 18.31 15.66 -20.61
N LEU A 60 19.61 15.40 -20.45
CA LEU A 60 20.32 15.56 -19.19
C LEU A 60 20.36 17.03 -18.74
N GLU A 61 20.62 17.96 -19.65
CA GLU A 61 20.58 19.41 -19.38
C GLU A 61 19.18 19.87 -18.94
N ILE A 62 18.13 19.38 -19.59
CA ILE A 62 16.73 19.66 -19.22
C ILE A 62 16.47 19.22 -17.78
N VAL A 63 16.80 17.97 -17.42
CA VAL A 63 16.59 17.46 -16.04
C VAL A 63 17.34 18.31 -15.02
N LYS A 64 18.62 18.62 -15.27
CA LYS A 64 19.44 19.46 -14.38
C LYS A 64 18.96 20.92 -14.27
N GLY A 65 18.23 21.42 -15.26
CA GLY A 65 17.64 22.76 -15.23
C GLY A 65 16.42 22.89 -14.33
N PHE A 66 15.74 21.77 -14.03
CA PHE A 66 14.56 21.74 -13.17
C PHE A 66 14.79 21.11 -11.80
N PHE A 67 15.73 20.17 -11.70
CA PHE A 67 15.98 19.41 -10.49
C PHE A 67 17.44 19.47 -10.07
N GLU A 68 17.67 19.54 -8.77
CA GLU A 68 19.01 19.44 -8.22
C GLU A 68 19.54 18.01 -8.37
N VAL A 69 20.65 17.88 -9.09
CA VAL A 69 21.39 16.63 -9.27
C VAL A 69 22.79 16.85 -8.72
N PRO A 70 23.26 16.08 -7.73
CA PRO A 70 24.61 16.30 -7.18
C PRO A 70 25.69 16.02 -8.24
N GLU A 71 26.73 16.87 -8.27
CA GLU A 71 27.74 16.88 -9.34
C GLU A 71 28.55 15.59 -9.47
N ASP A 72 28.63 14.81 -8.39
CA ASP A 72 29.41 13.58 -8.30
C ASP A 72 28.64 12.32 -8.75
N PHE A 73 27.40 12.48 -9.24
CA PHE A 73 26.60 11.37 -9.77
C PHE A 73 26.84 11.18 -11.27
N LYS A 74 27.18 9.94 -11.63
CA LYS A 74 27.26 9.52 -13.03
C LYS A 74 25.85 9.13 -13.51
N PRO A 75 25.31 9.77 -14.55
CA PRO A 75 24.02 9.38 -15.10
C PRO A 75 24.16 8.10 -15.92
N GLU A 76 23.19 7.21 -15.77
CA GLU A 76 22.90 6.16 -16.74
C GLU A 76 21.72 6.61 -17.60
N VAL A 77 21.94 6.77 -18.89
CA VAL A 77 20.91 7.27 -19.81
C VAL A 77 20.71 6.29 -20.95
N TYR A 78 19.45 5.96 -21.24
CA TYR A 78 19.07 5.11 -22.35
C TYR A 78 17.80 5.59 -23.03
N LEU A 79 17.70 5.33 -24.33
CA LEU A 79 16.53 5.64 -25.15
C LEU A 79 15.57 4.45 -25.11
N ASN A 80 14.36 4.66 -24.59
CA ASN A 80 13.27 3.72 -24.70
C ASN A 80 12.37 4.09 -25.88
N THR A 81 11.96 3.10 -26.66
CA THR A 81 10.99 3.26 -27.74
C THR A 81 9.71 2.53 -27.38
N GLY A 82 8.56 3.13 -27.71
CA GLY A 82 7.25 2.57 -27.43
C GLY A 82 6.72 2.77 -26.01
N TRP A 83 7.21 3.81 -25.32
CA TRP A 83 6.73 4.20 -24.01
C TRP A 83 5.25 4.63 -24.07
N GLN A 84 4.43 4.15 -23.13
CA GLN A 84 3.01 4.47 -23.08
C GLN A 84 2.77 5.67 -22.14
N PRO A 85 1.73 6.50 -22.41
CA PRO A 85 0.76 6.38 -23.50
C PRO A 85 1.28 6.90 -24.85
N GLY A 86 0.84 6.28 -25.95
CA GLY A 86 1.02 6.82 -27.30
C GLY A 86 2.31 6.38 -28.03
N ASN A 87 2.96 5.31 -27.57
CA ASN A 87 4.13 4.71 -28.22
C ASN A 87 5.32 5.70 -28.41
N ARG A 88 5.59 6.52 -27.38
CA ARG A 88 6.59 7.59 -27.39
C ARG A 88 8.01 7.06 -27.37
N ARG A 89 8.95 7.90 -27.82
CA ARG A 89 10.39 7.73 -27.58
C ARG A 89 10.76 8.58 -26.38
N VAL A 90 11.39 8.00 -25.38
CA VAL A 90 11.75 8.70 -24.14
C VAL A 90 13.17 8.41 -23.73
N TRP A 91 13.87 9.42 -23.23
CA TRP A 91 15.12 9.26 -22.50
C TRP A 91 14.81 8.92 -21.05
N THR A 92 15.30 7.77 -20.60
CA THR A 92 15.29 7.42 -19.18
C THR A 92 16.66 7.69 -18.59
N ILE A 93 16.69 8.50 -17.54
CA ILE A 93 17.89 8.99 -16.89
C ILE A 93 17.86 8.51 -15.43
N ASN A 94 18.86 7.73 -15.06
CA ASN A 94 19.05 7.24 -13.70
C ASN A 94 20.31 7.82 -13.10
N PHE A 95 20.23 8.19 -11.83
CA PHE A 95 21.39 8.46 -11.00
C PHE A 95 21.29 7.54 -9.80
N TYR A 96 22.30 6.70 -9.56
CA TYR A 96 22.24 5.68 -8.51
C TYR A 96 23.47 5.73 -7.58
N LYS A 97 23.20 5.64 -6.29
CA LYS A 97 24.15 5.32 -5.21
C LYS A 97 23.43 4.45 -4.15
N PRO A 98 24.17 3.79 -3.23
CA PRO A 98 23.54 3.18 -2.06
C PRO A 98 22.62 4.18 -1.35
N PHE A 99 21.37 3.78 -1.12
CA PHE A 99 20.34 4.55 -0.39
C PHE A 99 19.88 5.87 -1.02
N PHE A 100 20.33 6.21 -2.24
CA PHE A 100 19.86 7.40 -2.97
C PHE A 100 19.76 7.11 -4.47
N SER A 101 18.62 7.45 -5.06
CA SER A 101 18.41 7.35 -6.50
C SER A 101 17.55 8.46 -7.05
N ILE A 102 17.91 8.98 -8.22
CA ILE A 102 17.05 9.84 -9.03
C ILE A 102 16.68 9.09 -10.29
N TYR A 103 15.39 9.12 -10.63
CA TYR A 103 14.82 8.58 -11.84
C TYR A 103 14.10 9.70 -12.59
N ALA A 104 14.43 9.92 -13.86
CA ALA A 104 13.75 10.89 -14.70
C ALA A 104 13.43 10.32 -16.09
N ILE A 105 12.31 10.77 -16.65
CA ILE A 105 11.89 10.45 -18.02
C ILE A 105 11.65 11.75 -18.77
N VAL A 106 12.30 11.90 -19.93
CA VAL A 106 12.13 13.04 -20.83
C VAL A 106 11.66 12.56 -22.19
N ASP A 107 10.62 13.16 -22.75
CA ASP A 107 10.18 12.89 -24.10
C ASP A 107 11.26 13.27 -25.12
N ALA A 108 11.66 12.33 -25.96
CA ALA A 108 12.81 12.48 -26.85
C ALA A 108 12.52 13.38 -28.07
N ASP A 109 11.27 13.79 -28.27
CA ASP A 109 10.84 14.63 -29.39
C ASP A 109 10.50 16.06 -28.99
N SER A 110 9.91 16.25 -27.81
CA SER A 110 9.49 17.56 -27.28
C SER A 110 10.40 18.11 -26.19
N GLY A 111 11.12 17.25 -25.47
CA GLY A 111 11.88 17.62 -24.27
C GLY A 111 11.03 17.78 -23.02
N GLU A 112 9.74 17.43 -23.08
CA GLU A 112 8.85 17.45 -21.91
C GLU A 112 9.30 16.42 -20.87
N ILE A 113 9.43 16.85 -19.61
CA ILE A 113 9.67 15.94 -18.51
C ILE A 113 8.35 15.23 -18.21
N ILE A 114 8.34 13.90 -18.34
CA ILE A 114 7.16 13.05 -18.08
C ILE A 114 7.15 12.60 -16.63
N SER A 115 8.31 12.24 -16.10
CA SER A 115 8.42 11.71 -14.74
C SER A 115 9.72 12.14 -14.11
N TYR A 116 9.66 12.39 -12.81
CA TYR A 116 10.79 12.58 -11.94
C TYR A 116 10.48 11.95 -10.59
N ASN A 117 11.44 11.24 -10.02
CA ASN A 117 11.37 10.72 -8.68
C ASN A 117 12.77 10.75 -8.06
N MET A 118 12.85 11.23 -6.84
CA MET A 118 14.05 11.20 -6.02
C MET A 118 13.72 10.48 -4.73
N ASN A 119 14.42 9.37 -4.49
CA ASN A 119 14.37 8.72 -3.20
C ASN A 119 15.28 9.48 -2.24
N GLU A 120 14.70 9.99 -1.17
CA GLU A 120 15.44 10.68 -0.13
C GLU A 120 16.21 9.67 0.70
N ASP A 121 17.49 9.96 0.96
CA ASP A 121 18.32 9.13 1.82
C ASP A 121 17.86 9.27 3.28
N TRP A 122 17.31 8.17 3.81
CA TRP A 122 16.79 8.02 5.16
C TRP A 122 17.83 7.43 6.12
N SER A 123 18.99 7.02 5.61
CA SER A 123 20.04 6.35 6.39
C SER A 123 21.40 6.99 6.16
N THR A 124 22.07 7.45 7.21
CA THR A 124 23.49 7.75 7.04
C THR A 124 24.27 6.42 6.95
N PRO A 125 25.34 6.34 6.15
CA PRO A 125 26.36 5.31 6.37
C PRO A 125 26.78 5.43 7.85
N TYR A 126 26.89 4.33 8.57
CA TYR A 126 27.30 4.25 9.99
C TYR A 126 26.21 4.35 11.07
N GLY A 127 24.95 4.01 10.78
CA GLY A 127 23.95 3.72 11.82
C GLY A 127 23.30 4.94 12.49
N LYS A 128 23.58 6.17 12.04
CA LYS A 128 22.96 7.37 12.60
C LYS A 128 21.66 7.70 11.86
N ARG A 129 20.60 7.99 12.61
CA ARG A 129 19.31 8.44 12.06
C ARG A 129 19.35 9.94 11.77
N ARG A 130 18.96 10.32 10.55
CA ARG A 130 18.80 11.73 10.19
C ARG A 130 17.47 12.26 10.75
N VAL A 131 17.52 13.43 11.36
CA VAL A 131 16.32 14.16 11.80
C VAL A 131 15.73 14.90 10.60
N PHE A 132 14.42 14.79 10.45
CA PHE A 132 13.59 15.42 9.44
C PHE A 132 12.51 16.19 10.18
N LEU A 133 12.60 17.53 10.20
CA LEU A 133 11.57 18.37 10.77
C LEU A 133 10.76 19.06 9.67
N ALA A 134 9.44 18.86 9.66
CA ALA A 134 8.58 19.57 8.72
C ALA A 134 8.63 21.08 9.00
N ARG A 135 8.82 21.88 7.95
CA ARG A 135 8.87 23.36 8.00
C ARG A 135 7.69 23.98 7.25
N TYR A 136 7.10 23.23 6.33
CA TYR A 136 5.99 23.68 5.51
C TYR A 136 4.72 22.88 5.82
N THR A 137 3.63 23.61 6.00
CA THR A 137 2.27 23.08 6.06
C THR A 137 1.89 22.46 4.71
N GLN A 138 0.80 21.69 4.69
CA GLN A 138 0.30 21.11 3.43
C GLN A 138 -0.11 22.23 2.45
N GLU A 139 -0.68 23.32 2.95
CA GLU A 139 -1.11 24.49 2.18
C GLU A 139 0.07 25.25 1.59
N GLU A 140 1.13 25.50 2.35
CA GLU A 140 2.37 26.11 1.85
C GLU A 140 3.03 25.22 0.79
N ALA A 141 3.10 23.91 1.04
CA ALA A 141 3.66 22.95 0.10
C ALA A 141 2.83 22.83 -1.19
N ARG A 142 1.51 22.99 -1.12
CA ARG A 142 0.64 23.05 -2.31
C ARG A 142 1.02 24.22 -3.20
N VAL A 143 1.31 25.39 -2.60
CA VAL A 143 1.77 26.57 -3.36
C VAL A 143 3.09 26.28 -4.07
N PHE A 144 4.02 25.53 -3.45
CA PHE A 144 5.25 25.10 -4.12
C PHE A 144 4.97 24.15 -5.30
N ALA A 145 4.07 23.19 -5.13
CA ALA A 145 3.64 22.30 -6.21
C ALA A 145 3.05 23.08 -7.39
N GLU A 146 2.11 24.00 -7.13
CA GLU A 146 1.50 24.82 -8.18
C GLU A 146 2.51 25.71 -8.92
N ASN A 147 3.41 26.35 -8.18
CA ASN A 147 4.45 27.18 -8.77
C ASN A 147 5.43 26.35 -9.60
N PHE A 148 5.74 25.13 -9.16
CA PHE A 148 6.55 24.19 -9.93
C PHE A 148 5.85 23.79 -11.23
N ILE A 149 4.57 23.43 -11.19
CA ILE A 149 3.80 23.06 -12.39
C ILE A 149 3.74 24.22 -13.39
N LYS A 150 3.48 25.44 -12.93
CA LYS A 150 3.49 26.65 -13.76
C LYS A 150 4.84 26.87 -14.49
N LYS A 151 5.94 26.39 -13.91
CA LYS A 151 7.28 26.50 -14.50
C LYS A 151 7.55 25.36 -15.51
N ILE A 152 7.22 24.13 -15.17
CA ILE A 152 7.60 22.93 -15.95
C ILE A 152 6.58 22.58 -17.05
N ALA A 153 5.30 22.87 -16.86
CA ALA A 153 4.21 22.56 -17.79
C ALA A 153 3.11 23.67 -17.76
N PRO A 154 3.45 24.92 -18.15
CA PRO A 154 2.55 26.07 -18.04
C PRO A 154 1.24 25.92 -18.84
N ASP A 155 1.30 25.30 -20.00
CA ASP A 155 0.12 25.02 -20.86
C ASP A 155 -0.87 24.08 -20.16
N LYS A 156 -0.37 23.09 -19.41
CA LYS A 156 -1.18 22.08 -18.73
C LYS A 156 -1.74 22.56 -17.40
N PHE A 157 -1.04 23.47 -16.71
CA PHE A 157 -1.55 24.07 -15.46
C PHE A 157 -2.94 24.70 -15.63
N SER A 158 -3.19 25.34 -16.78
CA SER A 158 -4.49 25.95 -17.08
C SER A 158 -5.62 24.95 -17.36
N ARG A 159 -5.28 23.67 -17.55
CA ARG A 159 -6.16 22.56 -17.95
C ARG A 159 -6.29 21.50 -16.86
N VAL A 160 -5.89 21.81 -15.63
CA VAL A 160 -6.03 20.91 -14.48
C VAL A 160 -6.71 21.62 -13.32
N ASN A 161 -7.43 20.85 -12.51
CA ASN A 161 -7.99 21.29 -11.24
C ASN A 161 -7.29 20.54 -10.10
N PHE A 162 -6.95 21.25 -9.03
CA PHE A 162 -6.47 20.62 -7.81
C PHE A 162 -7.57 19.71 -7.23
N MET A 163 -7.23 18.45 -7.04
CA MET A 163 -8.08 17.48 -6.35
C MET A 163 -7.67 17.46 -4.89
N GLU A 164 -8.49 18.06 -4.02
CA GLU A 164 -8.27 17.99 -2.59
C GLU A 164 -8.31 16.51 -2.15
N GLN A 165 -7.14 15.99 -1.78
CA GLN A 165 -7.01 14.65 -1.25
C GLN A 165 -6.79 14.74 0.25
N ASN A 166 -7.71 14.16 1.02
CA ASN A 166 -7.49 13.89 2.43
C ASN A 166 -6.75 12.56 2.60
N TYR A 167 -5.58 12.46 1.96
CA TYR A 167 -4.72 11.29 2.10
C TYR A 167 -3.93 11.42 3.40
N TYR A 168 -4.53 11.00 4.52
CA TYR A 168 -3.74 10.68 5.69
C TYR A 168 -2.90 9.45 5.33
N THR A 169 -1.57 9.57 5.30
CA THR A 169 -0.63 8.52 4.86
C THR A 169 -0.56 7.32 5.81
N GLY A 170 -1.57 7.11 6.64
CA GLY A 170 -1.53 6.20 7.77
C GLY A 170 -0.66 6.73 8.91
N PRO A 171 -0.67 6.04 10.06
CA PRO A 171 0.18 6.38 11.19
C PRO A 171 1.66 6.23 10.81
N LYS A 172 2.42 7.30 11.03
CA LYS A 172 3.88 7.32 10.93
C LYS A 172 4.47 6.99 12.29
N PHE A 173 5.45 6.09 12.33
CA PHE A 173 6.00 5.58 13.59
C PHE A 173 7.44 5.99 13.81
N GLY A 174 8.12 6.56 12.81
CA GLY A 174 9.51 6.99 12.95
C GLY A 174 9.68 8.38 13.56
N GLY A 175 8.59 9.10 13.89
CA GLY A 175 8.66 10.44 14.47
C GLY A 175 9.46 11.40 13.58
N LEU A 176 10.42 12.11 14.18
CA LEU A 176 11.33 13.00 13.44
C LEU A 176 12.34 12.25 12.57
N PHE A 177 12.43 10.93 12.63
CA PHE A 177 13.37 10.15 11.81
C PHE A 177 12.73 9.61 10.52
N GLU A 178 11.43 9.87 10.32
CA GLU A 178 10.70 9.49 9.11
C GLU A 178 10.47 10.73 8.23
N PRO A 179 11.03 10.76 7.00
CA PRO A 179 10.81 11.89 6.10
C PRO A 179 9.33 12.05 5.78
N THR A 180 8.89 13.29 5.72
CA THR A 180 7.49 13.63 5.43
C THR A 180 7.41 14.40 4.14
N SER A 181 6.55 13.93 3.23
CA SER A 181 6.22 14.61 1.98
C SER A 181 4.72 14.67 1.78
N TYR A 182 4.25 15.72 1.11
CA TYR A 182 2.86 15.89 0.72
C TYR A 182 2.66 15.53 -0.75
N PHE A 183 1.68 14.68 -1.02
CA PHE A 183 1.26 14.33 -2.37
C PHE A 183 0.10 15.23 -2.80
N PHE A 184 0.25 15.88 -3.95
CA PHE A 184 -0.76 16.73 -4.57
C PHE A 184 -1.14 16.18 -5.92
N ARG A 185 -2.44 16.11 -6.18
CA ARG A 185 -3.00 15.64 -7.44
C ARG A 185 -3.74 16.77 -8.13
N PHE A 186 -3.42 16.98 -9.40
CA PHE A 186 -4.08 17.94 -10.26
C PHE A 186 -4.68 17.16 -11.43
N VAL A 187 -6.00 17.02 -11.45
CA VAL A 187 -6.70 16.22 -12.45
C VAL A 187 -7.05 17.09 -13.64
N ARG A 188 -6.85 16.56 -14.85
CA ARG A 188 -7.19 17.24 -16.09
C ARG A 188 -8.67 17.65 -16.13
N SER A 189 -8.96 18.87 -16.55
CA SER A 189 -10.27 19.53 -16.41
C SER A 189 -10.85 20.07 -17.72
N ASP A 190 -10.09 20.11 -18.80
CA ASP A 190 -10.51 20.66 -20.10
C ASP A 190 -11.51 19.78 -20.87
N GLU A 191 -11.65 18.49 -20.52
CA GLU A 191 -12.52 17.57 -21.26
C GLU A 191 -13.91 17.32 -20.62
N ASN A 192 -14.26 17.92 -19.47
CA ASN A 192 -15.54 17.68 -18.73
C ASN A 192 -15.87 16.19 -18.47
N ILE A 193 -14.92 15.28 -18.73
CA ILE A 193 -15.08 13.82 -18.78
C ILE A 193 -13.94 13.24 -17.95
N GLN A 194 -14.28 12.62 -16.82
CA GLN A 194 -13.32 12.11 -15.85
C GLN A 194 -12.88 10.68 -16.24
N PRO A 195 -11.62 10.27 -16.02
CA PRO A 195 -11.19 8.88 -16.26
C PRO A 195 -11.90 7.91 -15.30
N VAL A 196 -12.23 6.70 -15.77
CA VAL A 196 -13.13 5.75 -15.06
C VAL A 196 -12.52 5.16 -13.77
N ASP A 197 -11.20 5.09 -13.62
CA ASP A 197 -10.56 4.45 -12.45
C ASP A 197 -9.05 4.69 -12.38
N SER A 198 -8.45 4.41 -11.22
CA SER A 198 -6.99 4.31 -11.02
C SER A 198 -6.34 3.24 -11.91
N TYR A 199 -7.09 2.20 -12.28
CA TYR A 199 -6.66 1.16 -13.23
C TYR A 199 -6.40 1.70 -14.65
N TYR A 200 -7.12 2.76 -15.04
CA TYR A 200 -7.08 3.36 -16.37
C TYR A 200 -6.18 4.61 -16.47
N GLY A 201 -5.55 5.00 -15.36
CA GLY A 201 -4.60 6.09 -15.28
C GLY A 201 -5.28 7.45 -15.45
N GLU A 202 -5.71 8.06 -14.35
CA GLU A 202 -6.28 9.42 -14.43
C GLU A 202 -5.26 10.40 -15.03
N GLU A 203 -5.68 11.14 -16.07
CA GLU A 203 -4.84 12.15 -16.69
C GLU A 203 -4.72 13.38 -15.79
N GLY A 204 -3.52 13.93 -15.72
CA GLY A 204 -3.21 15.04 -14.85
C GLY A 204 -1.75 15.06 -14.46
N ILE A 205 -1.50 15.78 -13.37
CA ILE A 205 -0.18 16.04 -12.85
C ILE A 205 -0.19 15.68 -11.37
N ASN A 206 0.72 14.80 -10.98
CA ASN A 206 0.96 14.45 -9.60
C ASN A 206 2.29 15.07 -9.17
N VAL A 207 2.32 15.70 -8.00
CA VAL A 207 3.52 16.34 -7.45
C VAL A 207 3.65 15.97 -5.99
N THR A 208 4.84 15.54 -5.59
CA THR A 208 5.19 15.29 -4.20
C THR A 208 6.21 16.32 -3.74
N VAL A 209 5.91 17.01 -2.65
CA VAL A 209 6.76 18.06 -2.07
C VAL A 209 7.24 17.62 -0.69
N ASN A 210 8.55 17.66 -0.46
CA ASN A 210 9.14 17.36 0.84
C ASN A 210 8.79 18.47 1.85
N ALA A 211 8.26 18.09 3.01
CA ALA A 211 7.72 19.03 3.99
C ALA A 211 8.81 19.81 4.77
N ALA A 212 10.05 19.33 4.79
CA ALA A 212 11.16 19.98 5.46
C ALA A 212 11.86 21.01 4.55
N SER A 213 12.11 20.64 3.30
CA SER A 213 12.87 21.43 2.32
C SER A 213 12.00 22.26 1.38
N GLY A 214 10.74 21.90 1.19
CA GLY A 214 9.85 22.51 0.20
C GLY A 214 10.18 22.12 -1.24
N LYS A 215 11.13 21.20 -1.45
CA LYS A 215 11.56 20.75 -2.78
C LYS A 215 10.57 19.73 -3.35
N VAL A 216 10.41 19.76 -4.67
CA VAL A 216 9.69 18.71 -5.40
C VAL A 216 10.58 17.48 -5.50
N VAL A 217 10.13 16.38 -4.90
CA VAL A 217 10.85 15.10 -4.86
C VAL A 217 10.21 14.06 -5.78
N SER A 218 8.98 14.29 -6.22
CA SER A 218 8.39 13.53 -7.31
C SER A 218 7.47 14.39 -8.16
N TYR A 219 7.48 14.14 -9.45
CA TYR A 219 6.60 14.71 -10.43
C TYR A 219 6.22 13.61 -11.42
N ASN A 220 4.93 13.49 -11.73
CA ASN A 220 4.46 12.59 -12.76
C ASN A 220 3.40 13.30 -13.60
N LEU A 221 3.65 13.35 -14.90
CA LEU A 221 2.75 13.83 -15.92
C LEU A 221 2.14 12.63 -16.63
N ASN A 222 0.89 12.34 -16.32
CA ASN A 222 0.11 11.37 -17.07
C ASN A 222 -0.81 12.14 -18.02
N TRP A 223 -0.45 12.22 -19.29
CA TRP A 223 -1.12 13.10 -20.24
C TRP A 223 -1.15 12.51 -21.63
N SER A 224 -2.31 12.46 -22.29
CA SER A 224 -2.42 12.12 -23.71
C SER A 224 -3.15 13.22 -24.50
N GLU A 225 -2.58 13.61 -25.64
CA GLU A 225 -3.20 14.51 -26.61
C GLU A 225 -4.19 13.78 -27.55
N ASP A 226 -4.40 12.48 -27.33
CA ASP A 226 -5.35 11.70 -28.10
C ASP A 226 -6.77 12.13 -27.80
N LYS A 227 -7.57 12.27 -28.87
CA LYS A 227 -9.02 12.45 -28.79
C LYS A 227 -9.70 11.09 -28.79
N PRO A 228 -10.88 10.97 -28.18
CA PRO A 228 -11.68 9.76 -28.33
C PRO A 228 -12.04 9.49 -29.79
N SER A 229 -12.13 8.22 -30.13
CA SER A 229 -12.42 7.77 -31.50
C SER A 229 -13.82 8.13 -32.01
N ASN A 230 -14.77 8.50 -31.13
CA ASN A 230 -16.15 8.85 -31.50
C ASN A 230 -16.73 10.01 -30.65
N GLU A 231 -17.26 11.05 -31.31
CA GLU A 231 -17.98 12.16 -30.65
C GLU A 231 -19.49 11.91 -30.49
N LYS A 232 -20.06 10.97 -31.27
CA LYS A 232 -21.48 10.62 -31.13
C LYS A 232 -21.67 9.73 -29.92
N THR A 233 -22.59 10.10 -29.04
CA THR A 233 -22.95 9.32 -27.86
C THR A 233 -24.42 8.94 -27.87
N ILE A 234 -24.75 7.76 -27.33
CA ILE A 234 -26.11 7.46 -26.88
C ILE A 234 -26.54 8.47 -25.81
N SER A 235 -27.85 8.60 -25.58
CA SER A 235 -28.33 9.48 -24.52
C SER A 235 -28.00 8.94 -23.13
N LYS A 236 -27.86 9.83 -22.14
CA LYS A 236 -27.71 9.44 -20.73
C LYS A 236 -28.80 8.45 -20.28
N LYS A 237 -30.06 8.69 -20.69
CA LYS A 237 -31.19 7.82 -20.36
C LYS A 237 -31.02 6.40 -20.92
N GLN A 238 -30.56 6.26 -22.16
CA GLN A 238 -30.26 4.93 -22.72
C GLN A 238 -29.14 4.23 -21.95
N ALA A 239 -28.11 4.97 -21.51
CA ALA A 239 -27.06 4.41 -20.68
C ALA A 239 -27.59 3.97 -19.30
N GLU A 240 -28.50 4.73 -18.69
CA GLU A 240 -29.19 4.36 -17.43
C GLU A 240 -30.06 3.10 -17.60
N GLU A 241 -30.73 2.94 -18.74
CA GLU A 241 -31.50 1.75 -19.09
C GLU A 241 -30.60 0.52 -19.26
N ILE A 242 -29.48 0.65 -20.00
CA ILE A 242 -28.47 -0.41 -20.16
C ILE A 242 -27.86 -0.77 -18.81
N TYR A 243 -27.51 0.23 -17.99
CA TYR A 243 -26.98 0.03 -16.66
C TYR A 243 -27.96 -0.77 -15.80
N THR A 244 -29.21 -0.34 -15.69
CA THR A 244 -30.24 -1.01 -14.88
C THR A 244 -30.50 -2.44 -15.34
N LYS A 245 -30.41 -2.69 -16.64
CA LYS A 245 -30.65 -3.99 -17.26
C LYS A 245 -29.50 -4.98 -17.08
N TYR A 246 -28.24 -4.52 -17.18
CA TYR A 246 -27.08 -5.41 -17.26
C TYR A 246 -26.03 -5.22 -16.16
N LEU A 247 -25.86 -4.01 -15.63
CA LEU A 247 -24.77 -3.63 -14.72
C LEU A 247 -25.23 -3.15 -13.33
N GLY A 248 -26.54 -3.11 -13.11
CA GLY A 248 -27.17 -2.64 -11.89
C GLY A 248 -26.76 -3.45 -10.65
N PRO A 249 -27.05 -2.94 -9.44
CA PRO A 249 -26.72 -3.65 -8.21
C PRO A 249 -27.40 -5.01 -8.14
N GLN A 250 -26.70 -6.00 -7.59
CA GLN A 250 -27.21 -7.33 -7.35
C GLN A 250 -27.43 -7.56 -5.86
N LEU A 251 -28.49 -8.29 -5.52
CA LEU A 251 -28.75 -8.73 -4.16
C LEU A 251 -27.77 -9.86 -3.82
N VAL A 252 -26.96 -9.68 -2.79
CA VAL A 252 -25.95 -10.65 -2.35
C VAL A 252 -25.93 -10.76 -0.83
N TYR A 253 -25.45 -11.89 -0.33
CA TYR A 253 -24.99 -11.97 1.05
C TYR A 253 -23.57 -11.39 1.16
N VAL A 254 -23.33 -10.65 2.23
CA VAL A 254 -22.02 -10.14 2.65
C VAL A 254 -21.82 -10.40 4.13
N ARG A 255 -20.58 -10.35 4.60
CA ARG A 255 -20.24 -10.62 6.00
C ARG A 255 -19.55 -9.42 6.62
N GLY A 256 -19.96 -9.04 7.82
CA GLY A 256 -19.44 -7.86 8.49
C GLY A 256 -18.29 -8.11 9.45
N PHE A 257 -17.69 -7.01 9.89
CA PHE A 257 -16.72 -6.97 10.97
C PHE A 257 -17.29 -6.17 12.14
N ASP A 258 -17.41 -6.79 13.31
CA ASP A 258 -17.78 -6.13 14.56
C ASP A 258 -16.53 -5.43 15.11
N GLU A 259 -16.40 -4.13 14.79
CA GLU A 259 -15.30 -3.27 15.24
C GLU A 259 -15.16 -3.23 16.76
N ALA A 260 -16.28 -3.24 17.50
CA ALA A 260 -16.27 -3.15 18.96
C ALA A 260 -15.68 -4.40 19.61
N LYS A 261 -15.98 -5.57 19.02
CA LYS A 261 -15.44 -6.88 19.47
C LYS A 261 -14.15 -7.28 18.77
N GLY A 262 -13.74 -6.58 17.71
CA GLY A 262 -12.58 -6.89 16.90
C GLY A 262 -12.67 -8.26 16.22
N LYS A 263 -13.87 -8.67 15.79
CA LYS A 263 -14.14 -10.01 15.24
C LYS A 263 -15.08 -9.93 14.04
N ILE A 264 -14.89 -10.84 13.09
CA ILE A 264 -15.82 -11.03 11.97
C ILE A 264 -17.16 -11.57 12.53
N GLU A 265 -18.28 -11.08 12.00
CA GLU A 265 -19.62 -11.54 12.38
C GLU A 265 -19.80 -13.03 12.06
N ASP A 266 -20.64 -13.75 12.82
CA ASP A 266 -20.97 -15.16 12.59
C ASP A 266 -22.30 -15.34 11.84
N PHE A 267 -22.77 -14.28 11.21
CA PHE A 267 -23.95 -14.24 10.34
C PHE A 267 -23.68 -13.38 9.11
N ALA A 268 -24.41 -13.67 8.03
CA ALA A 268 -24.41 -12.88 6.81
C ALA A 268 -25.49 -11.81 6.86
N ARG A 269 -25.24 -10.71 6.15
CA ARG A 269 -26.19 -9.62 5.89
C ARG A 269 -26.57 -9.65 4.42
N LEU A 270 -27.83 -9.33 4.13
CA LEU A 270 -28.32 -9.21 2.77
C LEU A 270 -28.16 -7.76 2.31
N MET A 271 -27.49 -7.53 1.18
CA MET A 271 -27.16 -6.19 0.67
C MET A 271 -27.28 -6.15 -0.84
N TYR A 272 -27.68 -5.01 -1.40
CA TYR A 272 -27.47 -4.71 -2.81
C TYR A 272 -26.05 -4.19 -3.01
N VAL A 273 -25.27 -4.83 -3.87
CA VAL A 273 -23.88 -4.47 -4.17
C VAL A 273 -23.79 -4.02 -5.63
N PRO A 274 -23.18 -2.85 -5.96
CA PRO A 274 -22.86 -2.51 -7.35
C PRO A 274 -22.04 -3.65 -7.95
N GLN A 275 -22.23 -3.97 -9.23
CA GLN A 275 -21.42 -4.97 -9.92
C GLN A 275 -19.95 -4.49 -10.06
N ARG A 276 -19.21 -4.54 -8.96
CA ARG A 276 -17.83 -4.04 -8.77
C ARG A 276 -17.09 -4.69 -7.60
N PHE A 277 -17.77 -5.37 -6.66
CA PHE A 277 -17.13 -5.71 -5.37
C PHE A 277 -17.09 -7.19 -5.00
N GLY A 278 -17.54 -8.08 -5.89
CA GLY A 278 -17.52 -9.50 -5.63
C GLY A 278 -16.20 -10.18 -6.00
N TYR A 279 -15.73 -10.02 -7.25
CA TYR A 279 -14.86 -11.05 -7.82
C TYR A 279 -13.95 -10.52 -8.95
N THR A 280 -12.65 -10.54 -8.66
CA THR A 280 -11.45 -10.54 -9.53
C THR A 280 -11.62 -10.28 -11.03
N GLY A 281 -12.09 -9.08 -11.41
CA GLY A 281 -12.04 -8.57 -12.79
C GLY A 281 -12.43 -7.08 -12.84
N PRO A 282 -11.85 -6.27 -13.74
CA PRO A 282 -12.30 -4.89 -13.94
C PRO A 282 -13.74 -4.89 -14.49
N PRO A 283 -14.61 -3.96 -14.04
CA PRO A 283 -16.02 -3.95 -14.40
C PRO A 283 -16.22 -3.66 -15.89
N LEU A 284 -17.27 -4.23 -16.48
CA LEU A 284 -17.74 -3.84 -17.81
C LEU A 284 -18.16 -2.37 -17.80
N THR A 285 -17.99 -1.69 -18.93
CA THR A 285 -18.44 -0.31 -19.14
C THR A 285 -19.34 -0.23 -20.35
N ILE A 286 -20.15 0.83 -20.46
CA ILE A 286 -21.06 1.04 -21.57
C ILE A 286 -20.37 1.94 -22.59
N ARG A 287 -20.00 1.41 -23.75
CA ARG A 287 -19.41 2.21 -24.84
C ARG A 287 -20.38 3.30 -25.25
N ALA A 288 -19.93 4.56 -25.23
CA ALA A 288 -20.82 5.69 -25.46
C ALA A 288 -21.33 5.74 -26.91
N ALA A 289 -20.58 5.22 -27.88
CA ALA A 289 -20.92 5.28 -29.29
C ALA A 289 -22.22 4.53 -29.66
N ASP A 290 -22.46 3.38 -29.03
CA ASP A 290 -23.52 2.44 -29.42
C ASP A 290 -24.19 1.71 -28.25
N GLY A 291 -23.72 1.89 -27.02
CA GLY A 291 -24.24 1.23 -25.83
C GLY A 291 -23.75 -0.20 -25.62
N ALA A 292 -22.76 -0.66 -26.39
CA ALA A 292 -22.19 -1.98 -26.22
C ALA A 292 -21.50 -2.12 -24.85
N LEU A 293 -21.63 -3.28 -24.20
CA LEU A 293 -20.86 -3.60 -23.00
C LEU A 293 -19.44 -3.99 -23.42
N ILE A 294 -18.44 -3.28 -22.90
CA ILE A 294 -17.04 -3.53 -23.22
C ILE A 294 -16.24 -3.84 -21.96
N ASN A 295 -15.21 -4.67 -22.10
CA ASN A 295 -14.23 -4.94 -21.06
C ASN A 295 -13.17 -3.82 -20.97
N TYR A 296 -12.18 -4.00 -20.10
CA TYR A 296 -11.09 -3.05 -19.88
C TYR A 296 -10.11 -2.93 -21.06
N ALA A 297 -10.07 -3.92 -21.94
CA ALA A 297 -9.31 -3.92 -23.19
C ALA A 297 -10.07 -3.19 -24.32
N GLY A 298 -11.29 -2.73 -24.07
CA GLY A 298 -12.13 -2.07 -25.05
C GLY A 298 -12.90 -3.02 -25.98
N ASP A 299 -12.76 -4.33 -25.76
CA ASP A 299 -13.43 -5.36 -26.53
C ASP A 299 -14.88 -5.51 -26.10
N GLU A 300 -15.76 -5.70 -27.08
CA GLU A 300 -17.19 -5.95 -26.85
C GLU A 300 -17.43 -7.33 -26.26
N VAL A 301 -18.15 -7.38 -25.14
CA VAL A 301 -18.56 -8.62 -24.49
C VAL A 301 -19.98 -8.97 -24.91
N LYS A 302 -20.11 -10.08 -25.64
CA LYS A 302 -21.38 -10.58 -26.17
C LYS A 302 -21.95 -11.69 -25.29
N GLY A 303 -23.25 -11.95 -25.41
CA GLY A 303 -23.93 -13.04 -24.70
C GLY A 303 -24.20 -12.75 -23.22
N ILE A 304 -24.08 -11.48 -22.78
CA ILE A 304 -24.47 -11.09 -21.42
C ILE A 304 -25.99 -11.08 -21.31
N GLU A 305 -26.50 -11.98 -20.48
CA GLU A 305 -27.93 -12.05 -20.17
C GLU A 305 -28.37 -10.84 -19.32
N PRO A 306 -29.59 -10.32 -19.52
CA PRO A 306 -30.14 -9.30 -18.64
C PRO A 306 -30.20 -9.82 -17.21
N LEU A 307 -29.92 -8.93 -16.25
CA LEU A 307 -30.13 -9.25 -14.85
C LEU A 307 -31.61 -9.58 -14.64
N THR A 308 -31.91 -10.61 -13.85
CA THR A 308 -33.28 -10.97 -13.43
C THR A 308 -33.45 -10.80 -11.92
N GLU A 309 -34.70 -10.69 -11.46
CA GLU A 309 -34.98 -10.78 -10.02
C GLU A 309 -34.70 -12.20 -9.53
N ILE A 310 -34.23 -12.32 -8.29
CA ILE A 310 -34.02 -13.62 -7.65
C ILE A 310 -35.33 -14.05 -7.01
N ASP A 311 -35.83 -15.24 -7.34
CA ASP A 311 -36.97 -15.82 -6.62
C ASP A 311 -36.47 -16.49 -5.32
N PHE A 312 -36.73 -15.82 -4.20
CA PHE A 312 -36.44 -16.33 -2.86
C PHE A 312 -37.70 -16.78 -2.10
N SER A 313 -38.81 -17.06 -2.79
CA SER A 313 -40.05 -17.53 -2.16
C SER A 313 -39.91 -18.83 -1.36
N GLY A 314 -38.89 -19.65 -1.68
CA GLY A 314 -38.52 -20.87 -0.96
C GLY A 314 -37.36 -20.70 0.05
N ALA A 315 -36.88 -19.48 0.28
CA ALA A 315 -35.71 -19.22 1.12
C ALA A 315 -35.94 -19.61 2.58
N LYS A 316 -34.89 -20.13 3.22
CA LYS A 316 -34.90 -20.52 4.64
C LYS A 316 -33.68 -19.94 5.35
N THR A 317 -33.82 -19.69 6.65
CA THR A 317 -32.65 -19.42 7.49
C THR A 317 -31.77 -20.65 7.50
N ILE A 318 -30.51 -20.49 7.08
CA ILE A 318 -29.50 -21.55 7.14
C ILE A 318 -28.62 -21.29 8.34
N ASN A 319 -28.58 -22.23 9.27
CA ASN A 319 -27.73 -22.15 10.46
C ASN A 319 -26.36 -22.75 10.18
N ALA A 320 -25.35 -22.27 10.91
CA ALA A 320 -24.01 -22.85 10.91
C ALA A 320 -24.03 -24.33 11.37
N VAL A 321 -23.29 -25.18 10.67
CA VAL A 321 -23.04 -26.60 10.92
C VAL A 321 -21.67 -26.79 11.58
N LYS A 322 -21.67 -26.80 12.91
CA LYS A 322 -20.46 -27.00 13.72
C LYS A 322 -20.39 -28.43 14.24
N LEU A 323 -19.18 -29.01 14.26
CA LEU A 323 -18.92 -30.24 15.00
C LEU A 323 -19.18 -29.99 16.49
N LYS A 324 -19.72 -31.01 17.17
CA LYS A 324 -19.90 -30.97 18.64
C LYS A 324 -18.59 -30.71 19.38
N THR A 325 -17.50 -31.23 18.82
CA THR A 325 -16.13 -31.03 19.29
C THR A 325 -15.26 -30.77 18.07
N PRO A 326 -14.44 -29.69 18.06
CA PRO A 326 -13.49 -29.46 16.97
C PRO A 326 -12.49 -30.61 16.82
N LEU A 327 -12.02 -30.83 15.60
CA LEU A 327 -10.97 -31.81 15.32
C LEU A 327 -9.67 -31.46 16.03
N THR A 328 -8.95 -32.49 16.45
CA THR A 328 -7.54 -32.36 16.85
C THR A 328 -6.64 -32.23 15.62
N GLU A 329 -5.41 -31.75 15.81
CA GLU A 329 -4.38 -31.71 14.77
C GLU A 329 -4.17 -33.08 14.13
N GLU A 330 -4.07 -34.15 14.93
CA GLU A 330 -3.89 -35.53 14.43
C GLU A 330 -5.07 -36.00 13.58
N GLN A 331 -6.30 -35.64 13.96
CA GLN A 331 -7.50 -35.98 13.18
C GLN A 331 -7.51 -35.23 11.85
N ALA A 332 -7.13 -33.95 11.87
CA ALA A 332 -7.05 -33.14 10.66
C ALA A 332 -5.90 -33.55 9.73
N LEU A 333 -4.74 -33.94 10.27
CA LEU A 333 -3.63 -34.46 9.48
C LEU A 333 -4.04 -35.75 8.76
N LYS A 334 -4.75 -36.66 9.43
CA LYS A 334 -5.28 -37.88 8.79
C LYS A 334 -6.23 -37.55 7.64
N LEU A 335 -7.13 -36.59 7.82
CA LEU A 335 -8.00 -36.13 6.73
C LEU A 335 -7.20 -35.52 5.58
N ALA A 336 -6.15 -34.77 5.87
CA ALA A 336 -5.28 -34.20 4.84
C ALA A 336 -4.55 -35.29 4.04
N GLU A 337 -4.00 -36.31 4.71
CA GLU A 337 -3.36 -37.46 4.06
C GLU A 337 -4.33 -38.29 3.23
N GLU A 338 -5.55 -38.52 3.73
CA GLU A 338 -6.62 -39.20 2.99
C GLU A 338 -7.03 -38.42 1.75
N GLU A 339 -7.11 -37.08 1.84
CA GLU A 339 -7.40 -36.23 0.68
C GLU A 339 -6.30 -36.35 -0.37
N ILE A 340 -5.03 -36.27 0.02
CA ILE A 340 -3.88 -36.40 -0.89
C ILE A 340 -3.90 -37.75 -1.64
N LYS A 341 -4.24 -38.84 -0.95
CA LYS A 341 -4.34 -40.18 -1.55
C LYS A 341 -5.41 -40.27 -2.64
N LYS A 342 -6.50 -39.50 -2.55
CA LYS A 342 -7.55 -39.46 -3.60
C LYS A 342 -7.02 -38.99 -4.96
N PHE A 343 -5.89 -38.27 -4.97
CA PHE A 343 -5.24 -37.77 -6.19
C PHE A 343 -4.05 -38.63 -6.65
N GLY A 344 -3.89 -39.83 -6.08
CA GLY A 344 -2.85 -40.77 -6.50
C GLY A 344 -1.45 -40.48 -5.96
N PHE A 345 -1.32 -39.56 -4.99
CA PHE A 345 -0.05 -39.33 -4.30
C PHE A 345 -0.01 -40.19 -3.02
N SER A 346 0.77 -41.27 -3.04
CA SER A 346 0.95 -42.15 -1.86
C SER A 346 2.20 -41.83 -1.04
N ASP A 347 3.19 -41.16 -1.65
CA ASP A 347 4.56 -41.05 -1.12
C ASP A 347 4.92 -39.60 -0.77
N MET A 348 4.03 -38.93 -0.03
CA MET A 348 4.18 -37.54 0.41
C MET A 348 4.57 -37.48 1.89
N ILE A 349 5.56 -36.64 2.23
CA ILE A 349 6.01 -36.39 3.60
C ILE A 349 5.59 -35.00 4.04
N LEU A 350 4.98 -34.90 5.22
CA LEU A 350 4.66 -33.62 5.86
C LEU A 350 5.94 -32.81 6.11
N GLN A 351 6.03 -31.63 5.52
CA GLN A 351 7.15 -30.69 5.67
C GLN A 351 6.89 -29.69 6.79
N SER A 352 5.67 -29.15 6.82
CA SER A 352 5.32 -28.11 7.77
C SER A 352 3.84 -28.18 8.11
N PHE A 353 3.54 -27.89 9.37
CA PHE A 353 2.21 -27.63 9.85
C PHE A 353 2.14 -26.20 10.39
N ASN A 354 1.06 -25.49 10.07
CA ASN A 354 0.73 -24.22 10.66
C ASN A 354 -0.77 -24.21 10.99
N ASN A 355 -1.13 -23.75 12.18
CA ASN A 355 -2.50 -23.42 12.55
C ASN A 355 -2.62 -21.90 12.55
N GLY A 356 -2.98 -21.33 11.40
CA GLY A 356 -2.77 -19.92 11.10
C GLY A 356 -3.23 -18.98 12.22
N PRO A 357 -2.33 -18.18 12.82
CA PRO A 357 -2.70 -17.01 13.58
C PRO A 357 -2.66 -15.80 12.64
N TYR A 358 -3.77 -15.50 11.95
CA TYR A 358 -4.03 -14.09 11.64
C TYR A 358 -4.59 -13.43 12.90
N PRO A 359 -4.22 -12.17 13.21
CA PRO A 359 -4.49 -11.51 14.49
C PRO A 359 -5.98 -11.37 14.85
N THR A 360 -6.88 -11.66 13.91
CA THR A 360 -8.29 -11.98 14.18
C THR A 360 -8.45 -13.49 14.38
N LYS A 361 -8.26 -13.97 15.61
CA LYS A 361 -8.33 -15.40 15.97
C LYS A 361 -9.52 -16.14 15.31
N THR A 362 -9.20 -17.24 14.62
CA THR A 362 -9.93 -18.51 14.72
C THR A 362 -8.91 -19.63 14.71
N GLN A 363 -8.85 -20.42 15.80
CA GLN A 363 -8.00 -21.61 15.97
C GLN A 363 -8.51 -22.79 15.11
N ASP A 364 -9.20 -22.48 14.02
CA ASP A 364 -10.17 -23.37 13.39
C ASP A 364 -9.69 -23.86 12.02
N LEU A 365 -8.49 -23.45 11.57
CA LEU A 365 -7.88 -23.91 10.31
C LEU A 365 -6.50 -24.51 10.56
N PHE A 366 -6.29 -25.70 10.03
CA PHE A 366 -5.04 -26.45 10.06
C PHE A 366 -4.47 -26.54 8.65
N PHE A 367 -3.30 -25.94 8.44
CA PHE A 367 -2.59 -25.88 7.17
C PHE A 367 -1.43 -26.88 7.19
N PHE A 368 -1.43 -27.83 6.27
CA PHE A 368 -0.43 -28.87 6.13
C PHE A 368 0.26 -28.73 4.77
N ASN A 369 1.59 -28.72 4.73
CA ASN A 369 2.36 -28.76 3.48
C ASN A 369 3.18 -30.05 3.42
N PHE A 370 3.20 -30.70 2.27
CA PHE A 370 3.84 -31.99 2.04
C PHE A 370 4.73 -31.94 0.79
N ASN A 371 5.81 -32.73 0.77
CA ASN A 371 6.68 -32.92 -0.40
C ASN A 371 6.85 -34.40 -0.72
N SER A 372 7.03 -34.75 -2.00
CA SER A 372 7.34 -36.11 -2.43
C SER A 372 8.77 -36.52 -2.10
N THR A 373 9.00 -37.80 -1.82
CA THR A 373 10.33 -38.38 -1.58
C THR A 373 11.13 -38.69 -2.85
N GLY A 374 10.50 -38.69 -4.02
CA GLY A 374 11.10 -39.00 -5.32
C GLY A 374 11.59 -37.78 -6.11
N GLY A 375 12.57 -37.99 -7.00
CA GLY A 375 13.34 -36.97 -7.71
C GLY A 375 12.60 -36.04 -8.69
N GLU A 376 11.27 -36.14 -8.81
CA GLU A 376 10.45 -35.20 -9.61
C GLU A 376 9.79 -34.08 -8.78
N GLY A 377 9.97 -34.06 -7.44
CA GLY A 377 9.63 -32.94 -6.57
C GLY A 377 8.18 -32.43 -6.68
N ALA A 378 7.19 -33.20 -6.24
CA ALA A 378 5.83 -32.72 -6.07
C ALA A 378 5.63 -32.10 -4.67
N ASN A 379 4.91 -31.00 -4.58
CA ASN A 379 4.48 -30.40 -3.32
C ASN A 379 2.94 -30.45 -3.25
N ALA A 380 2.40 -30.62 -2.05
CA ALA A 380 0.99 -30.48 -1.77
C ALA A 380 0.77 -29.56 -0.58
N SER A 381 -0.26 -28.71 -0.65
CA SER A 381 -0.78 -27.98 0.51
C SER A 381 -2.21 -28.43 0.75
N VAL A 382 -2.60 -28.68 2.00
CA VAL A 382 -3.96 -29.04 2.40
C VAL A 382 -4.41 -28.23 3.61
N THR A 383 -5.63 -27.69 3.58
CA THR A 383 -6.21 -26.96 4.73
C THR A 383 -7.45 -27.65 5.24
N VAL A 384 -7.49 -27.96 6.54
CA VAL A 384 -8.64 -28.59 7.20
C VAL A 384 -9.23 -27.64 8.23
N ASN A 385 -10.54 -27.45 8.19
CA ASN A 385 -11.26 -26.66 9.17
C ASN A 385 -11.62 -27.52 10.38
N ALA A 386 -11.06 -27.22 11.55
CA ALA A 386 -11.23 -27.99 12.77
C ALA A 386 -12.67 -27.96 13.31
N VAL A 387 -13.39 -26.86 13.13
CA VAL A 387 -14.76 -26.71 13.67
C VAL A 387 -15.79 -27.47 12.84
N THR A 388 -15.56 -27.60 11.53
CA THR A 388 -16.51 -28.25 10.60
C THR A 388 -16.04 -29.63 10.14
N GLY A 389 -14.74 -29.92 10.24
CA GLY A 389 -14.09 -31.10 9.69
C GLY A 389 -13.91 -31.10 8.17
N SER A 390 -14.13 -29.96 7.50
CA SER A 390 -14.05 -29.84 6.04
C SER A 390 -12.63 -29.57 5.53
N VAL A 391 -12.26 -30.15 4.38
CA VAL A 391 -10.97 -29.90 3.70
C VAL A 391 -11.15 -28.77 2.68
N GLN A 392 -10.72 -27.55 3.00
CA GLN A 392 -11.05 -26.30 2.28
C GLN A 392 -10.07 -25.93 1.15
N ASN A 393 -8.85 -26.46 1.18
CA ASN A 393 -7.85 -26.17 0.16
C ASN A 393 -7.05 -27.43 -0.13
N PHE A 394 -6.81 -27.70 -1.42
CA PHE A 394 -5.66 -28.51 -1.80
C PHE A 394 -5.00 -27.97 -3.09
N GLY A 395 -3.67 -27.83 -3.07
CA GLY A 395 -2.91 -27.42 -4.25
C GLY A 395 -1.78 -28.41 -4.52
N PHE A 396 -1.67 -28.91 -5.74
CA PHE A 396 -0.57 -29.76 -6.17
C PHE A 396 0.29 -29.00 -7.17
N TRP A 397 1.58 -28.91 -6.94
CA TRP A 397 2.50 -28.37 -7.94
C TRP A 397 3.78 -29.20 -7.99
N LYS A 398 4.18 -29.57 -9.21
CA LYS A 398 5.51 -30.10 -9.46
C LYS A 398 6.48 -28.92 -9.47
N ASN A 399 7.54 -29.01 -8.69
CA ASN A 399 8.65 -28.08 -8.72
C ASN A 399 9.53 -28.46 -9.92
N THR A 400 9.01 -28.31 -11.15
CA THR A 400 9.89 -28.24 -12.31
C THR A 400 10.59 -26.90 -12.18
N GLY A 401 11.76 -26.87 -11.55
CA GLY A 401 12.52 -25.64 -11.32
C GLY A 401 12.51 -24.78 -12.58
N SER A 402 12.26 -23.48 -12.42
CA SER A 402 12.10 -22.49 -13.48
C SER A 402 12.94 -22.77 -14.72
N TYR A 403 12.37 -23.55 -15.65
CA TYR A 403 12.93 -23.81 -16.96
C TYR A 403 11.74 -24.27 -17.79
N TYR A 404 11.22 -23.37 -18.62
CA TYR A 404 10.53 -23.81 -19.83
C TYR A 404 11.51 -24.74 -20.54
N PRO A 405 11.22 -26.05 -20.69
CA PRO A 405 12.15 -26.94 -21.37
C PRO A 405 12.39 -26.41 -22.78
N GLU A 406 13.65 -26.11 -23.12
CA GLU A 406 14.06 -25.75 -24.50
C GLU A 406 13.71 -26.86 -25.52
N THR A 407 13.30 -28.04 -25.04
CA THR A 407 12.85 -29.20 -25.83
C THR A 407 11.38 -29.16 -26.24
N LEU A 408 10.65 -28.06 -26.01
CA LEU A 408 9.30 -27.88 -26.56
C LEU A 408 9.28 -27.27 -27.98
N LYS A 409 10.45 -27.14 -28.62
CA LYS A 409 10.50 -27.09 -30.09
C LYS A 409 10.24 -28.51 -30.60
N GLU A 410 9.11 -28.65 -31.29
CA GLU A 410 8.66 -29.88 -31.97
C GLU A 410 8.03 -30.94 -31.06
N SER A 411 6.81 -30.67 -30.60
CA SER A 411 5.83 -31.72 -30.38
C SER A 411 4.56 -31.34 -31.14
N SER A 412 4.15 -32.19 -32.09
CA SER A 412 2.91 -32.07 -32.85
C SER A 412 1.75 -31.73 -31.91
N SER A 413 1.04 -30.64 -32.21
CA SER A 413 -0.06 -30.09 -31.40
C SER A 413 -0.95 -31.19 -30.82
N PRO A 414 -0.88 -31.49 -29.52
CA PRO A 414 -1.91 -32.31 -28.89
C PRO A 414 -3.24 -31.56 -29.01
N GLU A 415 -4.33 -32.31 -29.16
CA GLU A 415 -5.70 -31.78 -29.15
C GLU A 415 -5.89 -30.97 -27.86
N ILE A 416 -5.89 -29.63 -27.96
CA ILE A 416 -6.04 -28.75 -26.80
C ILE A 416 -7.50 -28.79 -26.39
N LEU A 417 -7.76 -29.12 -25.13
CA LEU A 417 -9.13 -29.14 -24.59
C LEU A 417 -9.79 -27.76 -24.72
N GLY A 418 -11.01 -27.69 -25.25
CA GLY A 418 -11.76 -26.45 -25.35
C GLY A 418 -12.18 -25.92 -23.97
N TRP A 419 -12.40 -24.60 -23.85
CA TRP A 419 -12.81 -23.96 -22.60
C TRP A 419 -14.09 -24.57 -22.00
N GLU A 420 -15.10 -24.82 -22.83
CA GLU A 420 -16.37 -25.40 -22.37
C GLU A 420 -16.18 -26.84 -21.86
N ASP A 421 -15.30 -27.60 -22.50
CA ASP A 421 -14.97 -28.96 -22.05
C ASP A 421 -14.21 -28.92 -20.72
N ALA A 422 -13.23 -28.01 -20.57
CA ALA A 422 -12.51 -27.80 -19.31
C ALA A 422 -13.43 -27.33 -18.17
N LYS A 423 -14.39 -26.45 -18.47
CA LYS A 423 -15.43 -26.01 -17.53
C LYS A 423 -16.33 -27.16 -17.11
N ASN A 424 -16.73 -28.00 -18.07
CA ASN A 424 -17.50 -29.20 -17.78
C ASN A 424 -16.73 -30.17 -16.90
N ILE A 425 -15.42 -30.34 -17.10
CA ILE A 425 -14.57 -31.14 -16.20
C ILE A 425 -14.58 -30.55 -14.79
N ALA A 426 -14.41 -29.23 -14.62
CA ALA A 426 -14.48 -28.58 -13.32
C ALA A 426 -15.85 -28.76 -12.63
N LEU A 427 -16.95 -28.64 -13.38
CA LEU A 427 -18.31 -28.88 -12.86
C LEU A 427 -18.52 -30.33 -12.42
N GLN A 428 -18.07 -31.31 -13.22
CA GLN A 428 -18.15 -32.72 -12.85
C GLN A 428 -17.29 -33.03 -11.62
N TYR A 429 -16.16 -32.34 -11.49
CA TYR A 429 -15.30 -32.45 -10.33
C TYR A 429 -16.01 -32.00 -9.05
N ILE A 430 -16.68 -30.85 -9.04
CA ILE A 430 -17.49 -30.38 -7.91
C ILE A 430 -18.58 -31.39 -7.58
N LYS A 431 -19.32 -31.89 -8.57
CA LYS A 431 -20.40 -32.88 -8.35
C LYS A 431 -19.89 -34.17 -7.71
N LYS A 432 -18.69 -34.62 -8.10
CA LYS A 432 -18.12 -35.88 -7.61
C LYS A 432 -17.51 -35.76 -6.22
N TYR A 433 -16.75 -34.69 -5.96
CA TYR A 433 -15.93 -34.58 -4.75
C TYR A 433 -16.46 -33.58 -3.72
N LEU A 434 -17.39 -32.69 -4.10
CA LEU A 434 -18.07 -31.73 -3.23
C LEU A 434 -19.60 -31.79 -3.40
N PRO A 435 -20.23 -32.98 -3.31
CA PRO A 435 -21.65 -33.16 -3.64
C PRO A 435 -22.60 -32.34 -2.75
N ASP A 436 -22.19 -32.02 -1.51
CA ASP A 436 -22.94 -31.18 -0.58
C ASP A 436 -22.96 -29.69 -0.99
N LYS A 437 -22.05 -29.29 -1.89
CA LYS A 437 -21.90 -27.90 -2.38
C LYS A 437 -22.35 -27.74 -3.82
N ALA A 438 -22.42 -28.82 -4.59
CA ALA A 438 -22.68 -28.79 -6.03
C ALA A 438 -23.97 -28.06 -6.43
N ASP A 439 -25.03 -28.20 -5.65
CA ASP A 439 -26.31 -27.51 -5.89
C ASP A 439 -26.33 -26.06 -5.39
N ASN A 440 -25.32 -25.67 -4.61
CA ASN A 440 -25.22 -24.37 -3.95
C ASN A 440 -24.09 -23.52 -4.55
N VAL A 441 -23.71 -23.76 -5.80
CA VAL A 441 -22.71 -22.95 -6.48
C VAL A 441 -23.19 -22.46 -7.84
N TYR A 442 -22.85 -21.22 -8.14
CA TYR A 442 -23.11 -20.57 -9.41
C TYR A 442 -21.78 -20.31 -10.11
N PHE A 443 -21.65 -20.76 -11.36
CA PHE A 443 -20.45 -20.49 -12.15
C PHE A 443 -20.34 -18.99 -12.42
N MET A 444 -19.23 -18.39 -12.01
CA MET A 444 -18.94 -17.02 -12.35
C MET A 444 -18.34 -16.96 -13.74
N ASP A 445 -19.16 -16.56 -14.70
CA ASP A 445 -18.75 -16.35 -16.07
C ASP A 445 -17.92 -15.08 -16.17
N TYR A 446 -16.62 -15.23 -15.96
CA TYR A 446 -15.66 -14.39 -16.67
C TYR A 446 -15.12 -15.26 -17.81
N PRO A 447 -15.39 -14.92 -19.08
CA PRO A 447 -14.61 -15.48 -20.16
C PRO A 447 -13.16 -15.09 -19.90
N GLN A 448 -12.37 -16.04 -19.40
CA GLN A 448 -10.93 -15.93 -19.43
C GLN A 448 -10.59 -15.69 -20.89
N GLU A 449 -9.95 -14.56 -21.19
CA GLU A 449 -9.39 -14.29 -22.50
C GLU A 449 -8.31 -15.35 -22.74
N ILE A 450 -8.71 -16.51 -23.25
CA ILE A 450 -7.78 -17.40 -23.92
C ILE A 450 -7.40 -16.61 -25.16
N ASN A 451 -6.24 -15.94 -25.11
CA ASN A 451 -5.66 -15.36 -26.30
C ASN A 451 -5.50 -16.49 -27.32
N PRO A 452 -6.28 -16.54 -28.40
CA PRO A 452 -6.18 -17.62 -29.39
C PRO A 452 -4.81 -17.61 -30.09
N LYS A 453 -4.06 -16.51 -29.96
CA LYS A 453 -2.72 -16.30 -30.51
C LYS A 453 -1.59 -16.55 -29.49
N SER A 454 -1.91 -16.91 -28.25
CA SER A 454 -0.92 -17.43 -27.31
C SER A 454 -0.65 -18.89 -27.67
N GLU A 455 0.37 -19.12 -28.51
CA GLU A 455 0.92 -20.46 -28.83
C GLU A 455 1.61 -21.12 -27.62
N ALA A 456 1.20 -20.82 -26.39
CA ALA A 456 1.65 -21.54 -25.20
C ALA A 456 0.61 -22.61 -24.85
N PRO A 457 0.76 -23.89 -25.26
CA PRO A 457 -0.19 -24.98 -25.00
C PRO A 457 -0.27 -25.42 -23.51
N TYR A 458 0.09 -24.54 -22.56
CA TYR A 458 0.34 -24.88 -21.16
C TYR A 458 -0.29 -23.93 -20.13
N GLN A 459 -1.08 -22.93 -20.54
CA GLN A 459 -1.83 -22.13 -19.56
C GLN A 459 -3.04 -22.92 -19.05
N PRO A 460 -3.15 -23.20 -17.74
CA PRO A 460 -4.32 -23.87 -17.20
C PRO A 460 -5.54 -22.95 -17.17
N TYR A 461 -6.72 -23.55 -17.34
CA TYR A 461 -8.01 -22.89 -17.18
C TYR A 461 -8.36 -22.78 -15.70
N TYR A 462 -8.66 -21.58 -15.22
CA TYR A 462 -9.15 -21.37 -13.85
C TYR A 462 -10.64 -21.00 -13.87
N PHE A 463 -11.46 -21.82 -13.22
CA PHE A 463 -12.90 -21.66 -13.11
C PHE A 463 -13.27 -21.28 -11.69
N ASN A 464 -14.01 -20.19 -11.52
CA ASN A 464 -14.52 -19.73 -10.23
C ASN A 464 -16.03 -19.97 -10.13
N PHE A 465 -16.46 -20.53 -9.01
CA PHE A 465 -17.86 -20.80 -8.70
C PHE A 465 -18.20 -20.15 -7.37
N THR A 466 -19.14 -19.22 -7.36
CA THR A 466 -19.59 -18.53 -6.14
C THR A 466 -20.63 -19.35 -5.42
N ARG A 467 -20.56 -19.37 -4.09
CA ARG A 467 -21.61 -19.98 -3.28
C ARG A 467 -22.93 -19.22 -3.47
N SER A 468 -24.00 -19.97 -3.73
CA SER A 468 -25.38 -19.48 -3.70
C SER A 468 -26.08 -20.05 -2.48
N VAL A 469 -26.76 -19.18 -1.72
CA VAL A 469 -27.58 -19.55 -0.57
C VAL A 469 -28.99 -19.01 -0.82
N ASN A 470 -30.00 -19.89 -0.82
CA ASN A 470 -31.38 -19.50 -1.17
C ASN A 470 -31.50 -18.81 -2.55
N GLY A 471 -30.65 -19.18 -3.51
CA GLY A 471 -30.59 -18.53 -4.83
C GLY A 471 -29.82 -17.21 -4.85
N ILE A 472 -29.27 -16.76 -3.71
CA ILE A 472 -28.59 -15.47 -3.55
C ILE A 472 -27.07 -15.71 -3.45
N PRO A 473 -26.25 -15.05 -4.29
CA PRO A 473 -24.79 -15.18 -4.21
C PRO A 473 -24.23 -14.70 -2.87
N TYR A 474 -23.22 -15.38 -2.34
CA TYR A 474 -22.46 -14.96 -1.16
C TYR A 474 -21.02 -14.60 -1.56
N ILE A 475 -20.70 -13.30 -1.58
CA ILE A 475 -19.45 -12.80 -2.17
C ILE A 475 -18.18 -13.27 -1.42
N GLY A 476 -18.30 -13.65 -0.15
CA GLY A 476 -17.19 -14.11 0.67
C GLY A 476 -16.77 -15.56 0.41
N ASN A 477 -17.50 -16.31 -0.42
CA ASN A 477 -17.23 -17.72 -0.68
C ASN A 477 -17.16 -18.02 -2.18
N ASN A 478 -16.13 -18.76 -2.57
CA ASN A 478 -15.95 -19.29 -3.92
C ASN A 478 -15.26 -20.64 -3.88
N ILE A 479 -15.44 -21.41 -4.95
CA ILE A 479 -14.66 -22.59 -5.32
C ILE A 479 -13.90 -22.22 -6.60
N SER A 480 -12.58 -22.28 -6.57
CA SER A 480 -11.68 -22.09 -7.71
C SER A 480 -11.07 -23.43 -8.10
N ILE A 481 -11.22 -23.83 -9.37
CA ILE A 481 -10.68 -25.07 -9.92
C ILE A 481 -9.76 -24.74 -11.09
N GLY A 482 -8.54 -25.28 -11.07
CA GLY A 482 -7.59 -25.22 -12.18
C GLY A 482 -7.62 -26.51 -13.00
N VAL A 483 -7.74 -26.41 -14.32
CA VAL A 483 -7.75 -27.52 -15.27
C VAL A 483 -6.65 -27.29 -16.31
N ASP A 484 -5.72 -28.22 -16.47
CA ASP A 484 -4.69 -28.10 -17.51
C ASP A 484 -5.24 -28.32 -18.93
N SER A 485 -4.42 -28.06 -19.94
CA SER A 485 -4.80 -28.22 -21.36
C SER A 485 -5.12 -29.66 -21.79
N LYS A 486 -4.87 -30.65 -20.92
CA LYS A 486 -5.17 -32.08 -21.11
C LYS A 486 -6.40 -32.55 -20.32
N GLY A 487 -7.02 -31.66 -19.55
CA GLY A 487 -8.19 -31.97 -18.73
C GLY A 487 -7.90 -32.51 -17.33
N ASN A 488 -6.65 -32.42 -16.85
CA ASN A 488 -6.33 -32.80 -15.47
C ASN A 488 -6.65 -31.64 -14.52
N ILE A 489 -7.26 -31.96 -13.37
CA ILE A 489 -7.41 -30.98 -12.28
C ILE A 489 -6.06 -30.78 -11.60
N ILE A 490 -5.58 -29.54 -11.58
CA ILE A 490 -4.27 -29.19 -11.01
C ILE A 490 -4.36 -28.38 -9.71
N SER A 491 -5.52 -27.78 -9.43
CA SER A 491 -5.74 -27.03 -8.18
C SER A 491 -7.21 -26.97 -7.79
N LEU A 492 -7.49 -27.02 -6.48
CA LEU A 492 -8.77 -26.65 -5.88
C LEU A 492 -8.52 -25.72 -4.70
N ASN A 493 -9.09 -24.54 -4.74
CA ASN A 493 -9.14 -23.67 -3.58
C ASN A 493 -10.60 -23.30 -3.32
N TYR A 494 -11.11 -23.47 -2.10
CA TYR A 494 -12.42 -22.93 -1.81
C TYR A 494 -12.55 -22.33 -0.42
N ALA A 495 -13.31 -21.23 -0.35
CA ALA A 495 -13.78 -20.64 0.89
C ALA A 495 -15.24 -21.06 1.11
N TRP A 496 -15.53 -21.63 2.28
CA TRP A 496 -16.88 -22.00 2.67
C TRP A 496 -17.13 -21.66 4.14
N ASP A 497 -17.80 -20.54 4.37
CA ASP A 497 -18.06 -20.04 5.72
C ASP A 497 -19.20 -20.82 6.36
N ASP A 498 -18.97 -21.21 7.61
CA ASP A 498 -19.98 -21.83 8.44
C ASP A 498 -20.65 -20.80 9.36
N ILE A 499 -21.52 -19.99 8.76
CA ILE A 499 -22.22 -18.87 9.38
C ILE A 499 -23.73 -18.98 9.20
N THR A 500 -24.47 -18.15 9.92
CA THR A 500 -25.92 -18.06 9.77
C THR A 500 -26.28 -17.18 8.56
N PHE A 501 -27.11 -17.68 7.66
CA PHE A 501 -27.67 -16.92 6.56
C PHE A 501 -29.16 -16.66 6.83
N PRO A 502 -29.57 -15.41 7.07
CA PRO A 502 -30.98 -15.09 7.31
C PRO A 502 -31.79 -15.26 6.02
N ALA A 503 -33.03 -15.75 6.12
CA ALA A 503 -33.96 -15.70 4.98
C ALA A 503 -34.24 -14.23 4.61
N PRO A 504 -34.32 -13.88 3.30
CA PRO A 504 -34.73 -12.54 2.88
C PRO A 504 -36.12 -12.18 3.38
N GLU A 505 -36.32 -10.92 3.75
CA GLU A 505 -37.64 -10.40 4.10
C GLU A 505 -38.52 -10.19 2.86
N LYS A 506 -39.85 -10.18 3.03
CA LYS A 506 -40.80 -10.05 1.91
C LYS A 506 -40.90 -8.63 1.34
N ASN A 507 -40.48 -7.62 2.09
CA ASN A 507 -40.62 -6.20 1.79
C ASN A 507 -39.34 -5.57 1.23
N ILE A 508 -38.38 -6.37 0.77
CA ILE A 508 -37.17 -5.81 0.17
C ILE A 508 -37.49 -5.06 -1.13
N LEU A 509 -36.65 -4.08 -1.45
CA LEU A 509 -36.68 -3.35 -2.71
C LEU A 509 -36.50 -4.31 -3.89
N SER A 510 -37.07 -3.96 -5.05
CA SER A 510 -36.73 -4.60 -6.32
C SER A 510 -35.36 -4.11 -6.81
N ARG A 511 -34.68 -4.91 -7.64
CA ARG A 511 -33.42 -4.54 -8.28
C ARG A 511 -33.51 -3.22 -9.04
N GLU A 512 -34.60 -2.98 -9.77
CA GLU A 512 -34.78 -1.73 -10.53
C GLU A 512 -34.82 -0.49 -9.60
N LYS A 513 -35.42 -0.62 -8.42
CA LYS A 513 -35.42 0.43 -7.40
C LYS A 513 -34.04 0.65 -6.80
N ALA A 514 -33.31 -0.43 -6.50
CA ALA A 514 -31.92 -0.33 -6.04
C ALA A 514 -31.01 0.32 -7.09
N ALA A 515 -31.16 -0.05 -8.37
CA ALA A 515 -30.46 0.58 -9.49
C ALA A 515 -30.77 2.07 -9.60
N LYS A 516 -32.05 2.45 -9.44
CA LYS A 516 -32.47 3.85 -9.41
C LYS A 516 -31.83 4.63 -8.26
N ILE A 517 -31.83 4.09 -7.04
CA ILE A 517 -31.16 4.71 -5.88
C ILE A 517 -29.69 4.96 -6.22
N MET A 518 -29.00 3.95 -6.77
CA MET A 518 -27.59 4.08 -7.15
C MET A 518 -27.37 5.16 -8.22
N LEU A 519 -28.23 5.22 -9.23
CA LEU A 519 -28.18 6.25 -10.28
C LEU A 519 -28.49 7.64 -9.75
N ASP A 520 -29.41 7.78 -8.78
CA ASP A 520 -29.77 9.07 -8.18
C ASP A 520 -28.65 9.59 -7.25
N GLU A 521 -28.04 8.71 -6.46
CA GLU A 521 -27.00 9.05 -5.47
C GLU A 521 -25.62 9.24 -6.11
N MET A 522 -25.24 8.36 -7.04
CA MET A 522 -23.93 8.40 -7.70
C MET A 522 -23.98 9.18 -9.01
N GLY A 523 -25.01 8.97 -9.82
CA GLY A 523 -25.10 9.49 -11.19
C GLY A 523 -24.23 8.71 -12.17
N ILE A 524 -24.74 8.52 -13.39
CA ILE A 524 -23.95 8.04 -14.53
C ILE A 524 -23.32 9.23 -15.27
N THR A 525 -22.04 9.12 -15.64
CA THR A 525 -21.28 10.15 -16.33
C THR A 525 -20.52 9.58 -17.53
N LEU A 526 -20.21 10.45 -18.48
CA LEU A 526 -19.23 10.15 -19.51
C LEU A 526 -17.84 10.12 -18.90
N ALA A 527 -17.03 9.19 -19.38
CA ALA A 527 -15.65 8.96 -18.96
C ALA A 527 -14.83 8.39 -20.11
N TYR A 528 -13.50 8.55 -20.08
CA TYR A 528 -12.62 7.85 -21.02
C TYR A 528 -11.98 6.64 -20.34
N ILE A 529 -11.87 5.55 -21.09
CA ILE A 529 -10.94 4.45 -20.79
C ILE A 529 -9.81 4.46 -21.82
N MET A 530 -8.61 4.18 -21.36
CA MET A 530 -7.48 3.83 -22.21
C MET A 530 -7.30 2.32 -22.10
N PRO A 531 -7.67 1.55 -23.13
CA PRO A 531 -7.34 0.14 -23.19
C PRO A 531 -5.85 -0.05 -22.97
N LYS A 532 -5.45 -0.73 -21.90
CA LYS A 532 -4.07 -1.18 -21.79
C LYS A 532 -3.91 -2.31 -22.80
N MET A 533 -2.98 -2.14 -23.75
CA MET A 533 -2.33 -3.32 -24.31
C MET A 533 -1.63 -4.00 -23.14
N TYR A 534 -2.17 -5.11 -22.65
CA TYR A 534 -1.37 -6.04 -21.87
C TYR A 534 -0.22 -6.47 -22.79
N ALA A 535 0.95 -5.88 -22.62
CA ALA A 535 2.19 -6.49 -23.05
C ALA A 535 2.36 -7.72 -22.15
N TYR A 536 1.75 -8.82 -22.58
CA TYR A 536 1.91 -10.11 -21.94
C TYR A 536 3.42 -10.43 -21.97
N TYR A 537 4.01 -10.73 -20.81
CA TYR A 537 5.39 -11.21 -20.72
C TYR A 537 5.48 -12.60 -21.38
N GLY A 538 5.56 -12.62 -22.70
CA GLY A 538 5.72 -13.81 -23.52
C GLY A 538 6.69 -13.52 -24.68
N PRO A 539 7.43 -14.53 -25.17
CA PRO A 539 8.51 -14.36 -26.15
C PRO A 539 8.04 -14.10 -27.59
N VAL A 540 6.79 -13.67 -27.81
CA VAL A 540 6.28 -13.40 -29.16
C VAL A 540 6.63 -11.97 -29.55
N ALA A 541 7.21 -11.80 -30.74
CA ALA A 541 7.50 -10.48 -31.30
C ALA A 541 6.24 -9.59 -31.19
N PRO A 542 6.36 -8.37 -30.64
CA PRO A 542 5.21 -7.51 -30.43
C PRO A 542 4.52 -7.32 -31.78
N ALA A 543 3.22 -7.61 -31.85
CA ALA A 543 2.39 -7.02 -32.89
C ALA A 543 2.67 -5.52 -32.90
N PRO A 544 2.77 -4.86 -34.07
CA PRO A 544 3.06 -3.43 -34.11
C PRO A 544 2.10 -2.74 -33.14
N PRO A 545 2.62 -1.93 -32.21
CA PRO A 545 1.83 -1.38 -31.14
C PRO A 545 0.68 -0.59 -31.75
N GLN A 546 -0.53 -1.14 -31.72
CA GLN A 546 -1.70 -0.35 -32.05
C GLN A 546 -1.76 0.71 -30.97
N LYS A 547 -1.74 1.97 -31.41
CA LYS A 547 -1.88 3.12 -30.54
C LYS A 547 -3.18 2.92 -29.75
N PRO A 548 -3.15 2.82 -28.41
CA PRO A 548 -4.37 2.65 -27.64
C PRO A 548 -5.25 3.89 -27.86
N GLU A 549 -6.38 3.72 -28.56
CA GLU A 549 -7.34 4.81 -28.78
C GLU A 549 -8.15 5.03 -27.51
N LYS A 550 -8.37 6.28 -27.13
CA LYS A 550 -9.30 6.62 -26.04
C LYS A 550 -10.71 6.18 -26.43
N ILE A 551 -11.35 5.37 -25.59
CA ILE A 551 -12.75 4.97 -25.78
C ILE A 551 -13.60 5.76 -24.81
N LEU A 552 -14.61 6.45 -25.34
CA LEU A 552 -15.61 7.14 -24.55
C LEU A 552 -16.66 6.14 -24.04
N VAL A 553 -16.91 6.16 -22.74
CA VAL A 553 -17.82 5.24 -22.05
C VAL A 553 -18.73 5.98 -21.07
N TYR A 554 -19.85 5.35 -20.70
CA TYR A 554 -20.65 5.71 -19.54
C TYR A 554 -20.27 4.84 -18.34
N THR A 555 -20.12 5.47 -17.17
CA THR A 555 -19.82 4.81 -15.90
C THR A 555 -20.51 5.53 -14.74
N LEU A 556 -20.75 4.83 -13.62
CA LEU A 556 -21.21 5.48 -12.39
C LEU A 556 -20.09 6.37 -11.82
N LYS A 557 -20.42 7.58 -11.37
CA LYS A 557 -19.48 8.37 -10.59
C LYS A 557 -19.16 7.62 -9.29
N ARG A 558 -17.94 7.74 -8.82
CA ARG A 558 -17.55 7.13 -7.55
C ARG A 558 -18.08 7.98 -6.40
N LEU A 559 -18.81 7.37 -5.48
CA LEU A 559 -18.92 7.86 -4.10
C LEU A 559 -17.78 7.21 -3.32
N TYR A 560 -16.91 8.03 -2.72
CA TYR A 560 -15.90 7.53 -1.79
C TYR A 560 -16.64 6.83 -0.63
N ASP A 561 -16.21 5.61 -0.31
CA ASP A 561 -16.79 4.73 0.72
C ASP A 561 -18.20 4.16 0.51
N ALA A 562 -18.93 4.42 -0.58
CA ALA A 562 -20.20 3.72 -0.84
C ALA A 562 -19.95 2.29 -1.36
N ALA A 563 -20.54 1.29 -0.68
CA ALA A 563 -20.35 -0.13 -0.99
C ALA A 563 -21.66 -0.90 -1.15
N TYR A 564 -22.68 -0.56 -0.37
CA TYR A 564 -23.92 -1.33 -0.26
C TYR A 564 -25.16 -0.44 -0.37
N ILE A 565 -26.29 -1.03 -0.73
CA ILE A 565 -27.63 -0.47 -0.51
C ILE A 565 -28.38 -1.44 0.39
N ASP A 566 -28.93 -0.94 1.49
CA ASP A 566 -29.78 -1.73 2.37
C ASP A 566 -31.06 -2.15 1.62
N PRO A 567 -31.38 -3.45 1.55
CA PRO A 567 -32.49 -3.93 0.75
C PRO A 567 -33.86 -3.57 1.31
N ILE A 568 -33.98 -3.18 2.58
CA ILE A 568 -35.25 -2.81 3.22
C ILE A 568 -35.43 -1.30 3.20
N THR A 569 -34.42 -0.54 3.60
CA THR A 569 -34.53 0.92 3.76
C THR A 569 -34.17 1.67 2.47
N GLY A 570 -33.30 1.11 1.63
CA GLY A 570 -32.71 1.79 0.48
C GLY A 570 -31.54 2.70 0.84
N ASP A 571 -31.06 2.67 2.09
CA ASP A 571 -29.90 3.47 2.50
C ASP A 571 -28.64 3.00 1.77
N VAL A 572 -27.89 3.95 1.20
CA VAL A 572 -26.52 3.68 0.75
C VAL A 572 -25.64 3.55 2.00
N LEU A 573 -24.82 2.49 2.07
CA LEU A 573 -23.95 2.15 3.19
C LEU A 573 -22.51 1.91 2.71
N ASN A 574 -21.54 2.06 3.61
CA ASN A 574 -20.14 1.70 3.42
C ASN A 574 -19.84 0.25 3.79
N TYR A 575 -18.58 -0.18 3.65
CA TYR A 575 -18.14 -1.55 4.01
C TYR A 575 -18.39 -1.93 5.48
N ALA A 576 -18.53 -0.94 6.37
CA ALA A 576 -18.86 -1.12 7.78
C ALA A 576 -20.37 -1.04 8.07
N PHE A 577 -21.22 -1.05 7.05
CA PHE A 577 -22.70 -0.94 7.13
C PHE A 577 -23.18 0.35 7.80
N LYS A 578 -22.41 1.43 7.67
CA LYS A 578 -22.78 2.78 8.14
C LYS A 578 -23.05 3.64 6.91
N GLN A 579 -23.87 4.68 7.05
CA GLN A 579 -24.04 5.65 5.96
C GLN A 579 -22.66 6.18 5.53
N PRO A 580 -22.35 6.23 4.22
CA PRO A 580 -21.11 6.79 3.72
C PRO A 580 -20.99 8.21 4.24
N GLY A 581 -19.81 8.54 4.75
CA GLY A 581 -19.53 9.90 5.15
C GLY A 581 -19.43 10.78 3.90
N ILE A 582 -20.54 11.33 3.41
CA ILE A 582 -20.48 12.56 2.61
C ILE A 582 -20.26 13.72 3.58
N LYS A 583 -19.07 13.75 4.16
CA LYS A 583 -18.37 14.97 4.52
C LYS A 583 -16.96 14.70 4.05
N ASN A 584 -16.41 15.59 3.21
CA ASN A 584 -14.97 15.64 2.97
C ASN A 584 -14.28 15.25 4.28
N PRO A 585 -13.41 14.23 4.31
CA PRO A 585 -12.73 13.85 5.54
C PRO A 585 -12.24 15.14 6.16
N VAL A 586 -12.84 15.52 7.29
CA VAL A 586 -12.67 16.89 7.73
C VAL A 586 -11.19 16.98 8.07
N SER A 587 -10.46 17.91 7.41
CA SER A 587 -9.02 18.04 7.60
C SER A 587 -8.74 17.93 9.10
N PRO A 588 -7.78 17.10 9.55
CA PRO A 588 -7.57 16.88 10.98
C PRO A 588 -7.31 18.19 11.74
N LEU A 589 -6.95 19.26 11.02
CA LEU A 589 -6.83 20.63 11.50
C LEU A 589 -8.12 21.22 12.10
N VAL A 590 -9.33 20.70 11.78
CA VAL A 590 -10.56 21.16 12.43
C VAL A 590 -10.65 20.83 13.91
N ASN A 591 -9.85 19.86 14.35
CA ASN A 591 -9.81 19.44 15.74
C ASN A 591 -8.84 20.30 16.59
N ILE A 592 -8.16 21.30 15.98
CA ILE A 592 -7.25 22.21 16.68
C ILE A 592 -7.95 23.53 17.02
N LYS A 593 -8.07 23.83 18.31
CA LYS A 593 -8.57 25.11 18.86
C LYS A 593 -7.42 25.94 19.44
N GLY A 594 -7.50 27.25 19.30
CA GLY A 594 -6.45 28.20 19.71
C GLY A 594 -5.51 28.56 18.57
N GLU A 595 -4.76 29.65 18.77
CA GLU A 595 -3.85 30.23 17.75
C GLU A 595 -2.37 30.06 18.11
N THR A 596 -2.02 30.21 19.39
CA THR A 596 -0.63 30.07 19.84
C THR A 596 -0.17 28.62 19.68
N GLY A 597 0.84 28.38 18.85
CA GLY A 597 1.35 27.03 18.59
C GLY A 597 0.57 26.24 17.53
N ARG A 598 -0.45 26.85 16.89
CA ARG A 598 -1.30 26.20 15.90
C ARG A 598 -0.51 25.69 14.70
N ARG A 599 0.40 26.52 14.20
CA ARG A 599 1.25 26.20 13.05
C ARG A 599 2.17 25.02 13.34
N GLU A 600 2.79 25.00 14.51
CA GLU A 600 3.69 23.93 14.94
C GLU A 600 2.92 22.63 15.17
N ALA A 601 1.71 22.72 15.74
CA ALA A 601 0.83 21.57 15.93
C ALA A 601 0.45 20.93 14.59
N GLU A 602 0.10 21.75 13.61
CA GLU A 602 -0.18 21.30 12.24
C GLU A 602 1.01 20.56 11.62
N LEU A 603 2.20 21.14 11.66
CA LEU A 603 3.42 20.52 11.11
C LEU A 603 3.68 19.14 11.73
N LEU A 604 3.64 19.07 13.06
CA LEU A 604 3.91 17.84 13.81
C LEU A 604 2.80 16.79 13.59
N MET A 605 1.55 17.21 13.36
CA MET A 605 0.44 16.29 13.06
C MET A 605 0.65 15.56 11.72
N TYR A 606 1.11 16.25 10.68
CA TYR A 606 1.43 15.61 9.39
C TYR A 606 2.71 14.75 9.43
N GLN A 607 3.54 14.91 10.46
CA GLN A 607 4.65 13.99 10.78
C GLN A 607 4.21 12.80 11.64
N GLY A 608 2.93 12.71 12.02
CA GLY A 608 2.39 11.60 12.83
C GLY A 608 2.70 11.71 14.33
N ILE A 609 3.18 12.86 14.80
CA ILE A 609 3.49 13.09 16.23
C ILE A 609 2.21 13.38 17.02
N PHE A 610 1.25 14.08 16.38
CA PHE A 610 -0.12 14.18 16.86
C PHE A 610 -1.03 13.24 16.08
N GLU A 611 -1.93 12.55 16.78
CA GLU A 611 -2.94 11.70 16.15
C GLU A 611 -4.02 12.57 15.46
N PRO A 612 -4.41 12.28 14.21
CA PRO A 612 -5.42 13.07 13.49
C PRO A 612 -6.79 13.15 14.17
N SER A 613 -7.15 12.11 14.93
CA SER A 613 -8.41 12.03 15.68
C SER A 613 -8.38 12.81 17.00
N MET A 614 -7.22 13.36 17.39
CA MET A 614 -7.08 14.05 18.66
C MET A 614 -7.78 15.42 18.61
N ASN A 615 -8.59 15.72 19.62
CA ASN A 615 -9.08 17.07 19.86
C ASN A 615 -7.99 17.86 20.60
N ILE A 616 -7.34 18.79 19.90
CA ILE A 616 -6.25 19.60 20.41
C ILE A 616 -6.82 20.95 20.84
N ASP A 617 -6.82 21.22 22.15
CA ASP A 617 -7.09 22.56 22.68
C ASP A 617 -5.76 23.20 23.11
N LEU A 618 -5.23 24.10 22.28
CA LEU A 618 -3.94 24.75 22.52
C LEU A 618 -3.95 25.67 23.76
N GLU A 619 -5.12 26.06 24.25
CA GLU A 619 -5.27 26.88 25.46
C GLU A 619 -5.40 26.05 26.74
N SER A 620 -5.53 24.72 26.63
CA SER A 620 -5.57 23.80 27.77
C SER A 620 -4.21 23.66 28.44
N VAL A 621 -4.18 23.16 29.68
CA VAL A 621 -2.94 22.84 30.41
C VAL A 621 -2.73 21.33 30.35
N PRO A 622 -1.70 20.82 29.64
CA PRO A 622 -1.44 19.40 29.57
C PRO A 622 -0.80 18.90 30.88
N SER A 623 -0.96 17.61 31.14
CA SER A 623 -0.18 16.89 32.15
C SER A 623 1.26 16.65 31.69
N ILE A 624 2.16 16.38 32.63
CA ILE A 624 3.53 15.96 32.30
C ILE A 624 3.52 14.65 31.49
N LYS A 625 2.58 13.75 31.78
CA LYS A 625 2.39 12.50 31.04
C LYS A 625 2.11 12.72 29.55
N GLU A 626 1.28 13.70 29.22
CA GLU A 626 1.01 14.09 27.83
C GLU A 626 2.25 14.70 27.18
N ALA A 627 2.98 15.57 27.87
CA ALA A 627 4.24 16.10 27.36
C ALA A 627 5.24 14.99 27.05
N VAL A 628 5.45 14.04 27.99
CA VAL A 628 6.33 12.89 27.79
C VAL A 628 5.93 12.07 26.57
N LYS A 629 4.63 11.84 26.34
CA LYS A 629 4.13 11.15 25.14
C LYS A 629 4.61 11.84 23.86
N PHE A 630 4.45 13.17 23.74
CA PHE A 630 4.78 13.88 22.50
C PHE A 630 6.28 14.02 22.27
N PHE A 631 7.06 14.26 23.33
CA PHE A 631 8.52 14.24 23.25
C PHE A 631 9.04 12.84 22.85
N ALA A 632 8.48 11.78 23.42
CA ALA A 632 8.80 10.40 23.03
C ALA A 632 8.40 10.10 21.58
N SER A 633 7.22 10.56 21.15
CA SER A 633 6.72 10.38 19.78
C SER A 633 7.63 11.06 18.75
N CYS A 634 8.18 12.24 19.07
CA CYS A 634 9.19 12.89 18.23
C CYS A 634 10.45 12.02 18.03
N LEU A 635 10.81 11.20 19.01
CA LEU A 635 11.92 10.25 18.92
C LEU A 635 11.55 8.94 18.23
N GLY A 636 10.34 8.82 17.67
CA GLY A 636 9.83 7.57 17.09
C GLY A 636 9.59 6.48 18.14
N LEU A 637 9.40 6.88 19.41
CA LEU A 637 9.14 5.98 20.53
C LEU A 637 7.63 5.88 20.77
N GLY A 638 7.11 4.66 20.88
CA GLY A 638 5.68 4.42 21.08
C GLY A 638 5.26 3.01 20.68
N PRO A 639 3.95 2.70 20.72
CA PRO A 639 3.43 1.48 20.13
C PRO A 639 3.78 1.43 18.64
N GLN A 640 4.73 0.58 18.29
CA GLN A 640 4.90 0.12 16.92
C GLN A 640 3.63 -0.65 16.56
N MET A 641 2.70 -0.07 15.81
CA MET A 641 1.66 -0.90 15.20
C MET A 641 2.37 -1.71 14.13
N TYR A 642 2.73 -2.96 14.46
CA TYR A 642 2.95 -3.95 13.43
C TYR A 642 1.69 -3.97 12.58
N VAL A 643 1.83 -3.56 11.31
CA VAL A 643 0.77 -3.62 10.28
C VAL A 643 0.21 -5.06 10.15
N TYR A 644 0.92 -6.06 10.70
CA TYR A 644 0.48 -7.44 10.82
C TYR A 644 0.81 -8.06 12.20
N GLY A 645 0.27 -7.52 13.30
CA GLY A 645 0.40 -8.14 14.63
C GLY A 645 -0.73 -7.75 15.58
N PRO A 646 -1.10 -8.60 16.55
CA PRO A 646 -2.21 -8.31 17.45
C PRO A 646 -1.90 -7.09 18.32
N ASN A 647 -2.86 -6.16 18.39
CA ASN A 647 -2.94 -5.15 19.43
C ASN A 647 -2.89 -5.85 20.80
N VAL A 648 -1.73 -5.80 21.44
CA VAL A 648 -1.52 -6.33 22.78
C VAL A 648 -2.19 -5.37 23.76
N ASP A 649 -3.46 -5.62 24.05
CA ASP A 649 -4.21 -5.11 25.20
C ASP A 649 -3.95 -3.63 25.57
N GLU A 650 -3.86 -2.75 24.56
CA GLU A 650 -3.59 -1.31 24.71
C GLU A 650 -4.75 -0.57 25.40
N LYS A 651 -5.85 -1.28 25.71
CA LYS A 651 -7.07 -0.72 26.30
C LYS A 651 -6.93 -0.29 27.77
N LYS A 652 -5.84 -0.62 28.49
CA LYS A 652 -5.70 -0.26 29.92
C LYS A 652 -4.99 1.06 30.19
N ASP A 653 -3.99 1.43 29.39
CA ASP A 653 -3.31 2.73 29.51
C ASP A 653 -2.59 3.09 28.19
N PRO A 654 -3.08 4.09 27.44
CA PRO A 654 -2.47 4.49 26.16
C PRO A 654 -1.09 5.14 26.31
N TYR A 655 -0.66 5.51 27.52
CA TYR A 655 0.62 6.18 27.76
C TYR A 655 1.76 5.22 28.13
N LYS A 656 1.44 4.00 28.55
CA LYS A 656 2.40 3.06 29.16
C LYS A 656 3.67 2.86 28.33
N LYS A 657 3.53 2.53 27.05
CA LYS A 657 4.67 2.29 26.14
C LYS A 657 5.53 3.53 25.93
N TYR A 658 4.91 4.71 25.90
CA TYR A 658 5.65 5.96 25.79
C TYR A 658 6.46 6.25 27.05
N ILE A 659 5.88 5.99 28.23
CA ILE A 659 6.57 6.17 29.52
C ILE A 659 7.72 5.17 29.65
N GLU A 660 7.51 3.90 29.30
CA GLU A 660 8.56 2.87 29.31
C GLU A 660 9.72 3.27 28.39
N ALA A 661 9.43 3.68 27.15
CA ALA A 661 10.47 4.13 26.22
C ALA A 661 11.16 5.43 26.68
N ALA A 662 10.42 6.37 27.29
CA ALA A 662 10.98 7.59 27.85
C ALA A 662 11.94 7.33 29.02
N LEU A 663 11.69 6.27 29.81
CA LEU A 663 12.62 5.82 30.86
C LEU A 663 13.89 5.21 30.27
N GLU A 664 13.76 4.36 29.25
CA GLU A 664 14.90 3.74 28.55
C GLU A 664 15.81 4.79 27.91
N GLN A 665 15.21 5.81 27.30
CA GLN A 665 15.90 6.93 26.66
C GLN A 665 16.30 8.05 27.63
N LYS A 666 16.07 7.86 28.94
CA LYS A 666 16.41 8.83 30.01
C LYS A 666 15.78 10.22 29.82
N LEU A 667 14.68 10.30 29.09
CA LEU A 667 13.86 11.51 29.00
C LEU A 667 13.22 11.83 30.36
N ILE A 668 12.89 10.78 31.12
CA ILE A 668 12.44 10.85 32.51
C ILE A 668 13.18 9.82 33.38
N THR A 669 13.14 10.03 34.69
CA THR A 669 13.70 9.12 35.71
C THR A 669 12.61 8.27 36.35
N GLY A 670 13.00 7.15 36.97
CA GLY A 670 12.06 6.27 37.69
C GLY A 670 11.38 6.94 38.89
N SER A 671 11.95 8.02 39.45
CA SER A 671 11.29 8.83 40.47
C SER A 671 10.22 9.74 39.88
N GLU A 672 10.47 10.36 38.72
CA GLU A 672 9.53 11.26 38.04
C GLU A 672 8.32 10.50 37.49
N ALA A 673 8.54 9.28 36.98
CA ALA A 673 7.49 8.41 36.47
C ALA A 673 6.39 8.08 37.50
N LYS A 674 6.62 8.31 38.79
CA LYS A 674 5.63 8.09 39.86
C LYS A 674 4.57 9.19 39.98
N ASN A 675 4.76 10.35 39.32
CA ASN A 675 3.88 11.51 39.47
C ASN A 675 3.78 12.34 38.17
N LEU A 676 3.29 11.72 37.09
CA LEU A 676 3.17 12.35 35.77
C LEU A 676 1.79 12.97 35.48
N ASP A 677 0.77 12.67 36.29
CA ASP A 677 -0.61 13.15 36.08
C ASP A 677 -0.83 14.63 36.45
N ARG A 678 0.12 15.25 37.14
CA ARG A 678 0.03 16.66 37.51
C ARG A 678 0.20 17.59 36.30
N PRO A 679 -0.31 18.84 36.39
CA PRO A 679 -0.09 19.87 35.37
C PRO A 679 1.38 20.08 35.05
N LEU A 680 1.69 20.34 33.78
CA LEU A 680 3.01 20.70 33.31
C LEU A 680 3.32 22.16 33.69
N ASP A 681 4.41 22.36 34.42
CA ASP A 681 4.96 23.68 34.73
C ASP A 681 6.16 24.03 33.84
N ARG A 682 6.58 25.31 33.86
CA ARG A 682 7.64 25.83 32.98
C ARG A 682 9.01 25.21 33.25
N GLN A 683 9.35 24.90 34.51
CA GLN A 683 10.64 24.27 34.83
C GLN A 683 10.70 22.80 34.37
N GLU A 684 9.59 22.06 34.47
CA GLU A 684 9.48 20.69 33.95
C GLU A 684 9.57 20.65 32.43
N LEU A 685 8.92 21.60 31.75
CA LEU A 685 9.04 21.72 30.30
C LEU A 685 10.48 22.02 29.86
N ALA A 686 11.19 22.93 30.55
CA ALA A 686 12.60 23.20 30.27
C ALA A 686 13.46 21.94 30.43
N LYS A 687 13.24 21.17 31.50
CA LYS A 687 13.94 19.91 31.74
C LYS A 687 13.66 18.88 30.65
N LEU A 688 12.40 18.67 30.27
CA LEU A 688 12.02 17.75 29.20
C LEU A 688 12.66 18.14 27.86
N ALA A 689 12.60 19.41 27.48
CA ALA A 689 13.16 19.89 26.23
C ALA A 689 14.69 19.72 26.15
N VAL A 690 15.40 20.01 27.24
CA VAL A 690 16.86 19.86 27.30
C VAL A 690 17.30 18.40 27.33
N ARG A 691 16.54 17.52 27.99
CA ARG A 691 16.77 16.07 27.95
C ARG A 691 16.49 15.47 26.58
N PHE A 692 15.44 15.92 25.92
CA PHE A 692 15.08 15.50 24.56
C PHE A 692 16.23 15.73 23.56
N MET A 693 17.03 16.78 23.75
CA MET A 693 18.22 17.05 22.93
C MET A 693 19.49 16.31 23.41
N GLY A 694 19.40 15.50 24.47
CA GLY A 694 20.55 14.74 25.00
C GLY A 694 21.48 15.52 25.94
N PHE A 695 21.11 16.73 26.40
CA PHE A 695 21.96 17.57 27.25
C PHE A 695 21.80 17.33 28.76
N ASP A 696 21.13 16.24 29.16
CA ASP A 696 20.85 15.89 30.57
C ASP A 696 22.10 15.93 31.46
N VAL A 697 23.18 15.26 31.03
CA VAL A 697 24.41 15.09 31.83
C VAL A 697 25.01 16.43 32.23
N LEU A 698 25.00 17.40 31.31
CA LEU A 698 25.52 18.73 31.57
C LEU A 698 24.52 19.55 32.39
N ALA A 699 23.26 19.62 31.96
CA ALA A 699 22.23 20.43 32.59
C ALA A 699 21.91 20.01 34.04
N ALA A 700 22.13 18.73 34.39
CA ALA A 700 22.02 18.24 35.75
C ALA A 700 23.07 18.84 36.72
N LYS A 701 24.13 19.47 36.20
CA LYS A 701 25.16 20.18 36.99
C LYS A 701 24.77 21.65 37.18
N GLY A 702 23.63 21.91 37.83
CA GLY A 702 23.09 23.27 37.97
C GLY A 702 24.11 24.31 38.49
N GLU A 703 25.07 23.89 39.31
CA GLU A 703 26.10 24.75 39.91
C GLU A 703 27.07 25.39 38.91
N ILE A 704 27.22 24.86 37.70
CA ILE A 704 28.09 25.44 36.67
C ILE A 704 27.39 26.49 35.80
N PHE A 705 26.06 26.58 35.89
CA PHE A 705 25.27 27.47 35.07
C PHE A 705 25.02 28.79 35.78
N LYS A 706 25.25 29.89 35.06
CA LYS A 706 24.78 31.20 35.48
C LYS A 706 23.34 31.35 35.04
N LEU A 707 22.43 31.47 36.00
CA LEU A 707 21.03 31.78 35.73
C LEU A 707 20.76 33.25 36.05
N ASP A 708 20.34 33.98 35.02
CA ASP A 708 20.13 35.42 35.08
C ASP A 708 18.63 35.72 35.04
N VAL A 709 17.91 35.43 36.13
CA VAL A 709 16.47 35.70 36.26
C VAL A 709 16.17 36.21 37.66
N SER A 710 15.26 37.17 37.76
CA SER A 710 14.95 37.84 39.04
C SER A 710 14.17 36.95 40.03
N ASP A 711 13.55 35.87 39.56
CA ASP A 711 12.78 34.89 40.34
C ASP A 711 13.54 33.58 40.57
N SER A 712 14.89 33.62 40.56
CA SER A 712 15.72 32.41 40.73
C SER A 712 15.49 31.67 42.04
N VAL A 713 14.95 32.35 43.06
CA VAL A 713 14.62 31.77 44.37
C VAL A 713 13.40 30.83 44.33
N ASP A 714 12.55 30.95 43.31
CA ASP A 714 11.34 30.13 43.14
C ASP A 714 11.61 28.85 42.33
N ILE A 715 12.86 28.64 41.90
CA ILE A 715 13.31 27.50 41.10
C ILE A 715 13.70 26.35 42.02
N ASP A 716 13.21 25.14 41.72
CA ASP A 716 13.60 23.96 42.48
C ASP A 716 15.06 23.61 42.22
N ARG A 717 15.73 23.16 43.27
CA ARG A 717 17.11 22.68 43.19
C ARG A 717 17.25 21.59 42.12
N GLY A 718 18.20 21.77 41.22
CA GLY A 718 18.48 20.86 40.11
C GLY A 718 17.83 21.27 38.80
N PHE A 719 17.03 22.33 38.75
CA PHE A 719 16.45 22.87 37.50
C PHE A 719 17.28 23.99 36.87
N GLU A 720 18.26 24.56 37.60
CA GLU A 720 18.99 25.76 37.20
C GLU A 720 19.70 25.58 35.86
N GLY A 721 20.36 24.43 35.67
CA GLY A 721 21.07 24.12 34.42
C GLY A 721 20.13 23.87 33.24
N TYR A 722 18.98 23.24 33.47
CA TYR A 722 17.97 23.03 32.41
C TYR A 722 17.32 24.35 31.98
N ILE A 723 16.94 25.20 32.94
CA ILE A 723 16.36 26.51 32.66
C ILE A 723 17.37 27.41 31.95
N SER A 724 18.61 27.46 32.45
CA SER A 724 19.69 28.25 31.83
C SER A 724 19.95 27.78 30.39
N SER A 725 19.99 26.47 30.16
CA SER A 725 20.16 25.90 28.81
C SER A 725 18.99 26.23 27.89
N ALA A 726 17.75 26.07 28.36
CA ALA A 726 16.56 26.37 27.57
C ALA A 726 16.46 27.84 27.17
N LEU A 727 16.84 28.76 28.07
CA LEU A 727 16.93 30.19 27.78
C LEU A 727 18.08 30.52 26.83
N ALA A 728 19.27 29.95 27.05
CA ALA A 728 20.45 30.19 26.23
C ALA A 728 20.28 29.70 24.78
N LEU A 729 19.56 28.59 24.60
CA LEU A 729 19.22 28.02 23.30
C LEU A 729 17.98 28.67 22.64
N GLY A 730 17.31 29.61 23.31
CA GLY A 730 16.12 30.30 22.78
C GLY A 730 14.88 29.42 22.65
N ILE A 731 14.86 28.26 23.33
CA ILE A 731 13.75 27.31 23.35
C ILE A 731 12.59 27.89 24.15
N MET A 732 12.92 28.50 25.29
CA MET A 732 12.00 29.21 26.16
C MET A 732 12.48 30.64 26.39
N GLU A 733 11.56 31.54 26.74
CA GLU A 733 11.82 32.97 26.89
C GLU A 733 11.44 33.46 28.29
N LYS A 734 12.10 34.52 28.75
CA LYS A 734 11.75 35.24 29.98
C LYS A 734 10.53 36.15 29.75
N SER A 735 9.77 36.43 30.80
CA SER A 735 8.76 37.50 30.82
C SER A 735 9.17 38.51 31.87
N ASP A 736 9.41 39.77 31.49
CA ASP A 736 9.82 40.84 32.41
C ASP A 736 10.96 40.44 33.37
N ASP A 737 12.03 39.86 32.81
CA ASP A 737 13.20 39.34 33.53
C ASP A 737 12.93 38.21 34.55
N LYS A 738 11.78 37.54 34.41
CA LYS A 738 11.40 36.35 35.20
C LYS A 738 11.27 35.11 34.33
N PHE A 739 11.59 33.95 34.89
CA PHE A 739 11.34 32.67 34.21
C PHE A 739 9.95 32.11 34.49
N LEU A 740 9.38 32.40 35.66
CA LEU A 740 8.09 31.91 36.18
C LEU A 740 8.05 30.38 36.30
N PRO A 741 8.95 29.75 37.08
CA PRO A 741 9.17 28.29 37.06
C PRO A 741 7.93 27.46 37.38
N LYS A 742 7.03 27.96 38.24
CA LYS A 742 5.82 27.25 38.69
C LYS A 742 4.58 27.53 37.87
N ASN A 743 4.64 28.44 36.90
CA ASN A 743 3.48 28.70 36.06
C ASN A 743 3.16 27.47 35.22
N GLU A 744 1.88 27.12 35.17
CA GLU A 744 1.36 26.11 34.26
C GLU A 744 1.58 26.54 32.80
N VAL A 745 1.94 25.58 31.97
CA VAL A 745 2.20 25.79 30.54
C VAL A 745 0.93 25.48 29.77
N LYS A 746 0.50 26.36 28.87
CA LYS A 746 -0.54 26.03 27.90
C LYS A 746 -0.04 25.04 26.86
N PHE A 747 -0.93 24.22 26.32
CA PHE A 747 -0.56 23.17 25.38
C PHE A 747 0.13 23.75 24.13
N GLY A 748 -0.35 24.87 23.61
CA GLY A 748 0.28 25.59 22.50
C GLY A 748 1.72 26.03 22.77
N ASP A 749 2.03 26.49 23.98
CA ASP A 749 3.40 26.86 24.36
C ASP A 749 4.30 25.63 24.52
N MET A 750 3.74 24.50 24.99
CA MET A 750 4.43 23.21 25.00
C MET A 750 4.76 22.75 23.57
N VAL A 751 3.80 22.85 22.63
CA VAL A 751 4.02 22.50 21.21
C VAL A 751 5.12 23.36 20.59
N LYS A 752 5.10 24.68 20.81
CA LYS A 752 6.17 25.58 20.33
C LYS A 752 7.53 25.21 20.89
N THR A 753 7.60 24.90 22.18
CA THR A 753 8.84 24.49 22.86
C THR A 753 9.37 23.19 22.27
N LEU A 754 8.50 22.19 22.10
CA LEU A 754 8.83 20.91 21.47
C LEU A 754 9.37 21.10 20.04
N TYR A 755 8.69 21.91 19.24
CA TYR A 755 9.10 22.20 17.86
C TYR A 755 10.45 22.92 17.81
N LYS A 756 10.68 23.95 18.65
CA LYS A 756 11.98 24.62 18.77
C LYS A 756 13.11 23.67 19.20
N ALA A 757 12.84 22.77 20.15
CA ALA A 757 13.82 21.76 20.57
C ALA A 757 14.14 20.79 19.42
N ALA A 758 13.14 20.39 18.63
CA ALA A 758 13.34 19.57 17.44
C ALA A 758 14.16 20.30 16.35
N GLN A 759 14.01 21.62 16.20
CA GLN A 759 14.83 22.42 15.27
C GLN A 759 16.33 22.39 15.64
N ILE A 760 16.64 22.48 16.93
CA ILE A 760 18.03 22.41 17.41
C ILE A 760 18.58 20.99 17.19
N LEU A 761 17.80 19.96 17.53
CA LEU A 761 18.18 18.58 17.30
C LEU A 761 18.47 18.28 15.82
N GLU A 762 17.70 18.87 14.90
CA GLU A 762 17.94 18.77 13.46
C GLU A 762 19.26 19.46 13.04
N ALA A 763 19.54 20.65 13.59
CA ALA A 763 20.72 21.44 13.25
C ALA A 763 22.03 20.79 13.72
N ASP A 764 22.02 20.12 14.87
CA ASP A 764 23.18 19.38 15.41
C ASP A 764 23.45 18.07 14.63
N GLY A 765 22.46 17.62 13.84
CA GLY A 765 22.59 16.54 12.86
C GLY A 765 22.83 15.14 13.43
N GLN A 766 22.84 14.95 14.76
CA GLN A 766 23.15 13.68 15.42
C GLN A 766 22.48 13.56 16.79
N MET A 767 21.75 12.47 17.04
CA MET A 767 21.62 11.94 18.40
C MET A 767 22.80 11.00 18.68
N PRO A 768 23.38 11.01 19.89
CA PRO A 768 24.19 9.89 20.36
C PRO A 768 23.31 8.64 20.48
N ASP A 769 23.80 7.49 20.01
CA ASP A 769 23.17 6.17 20.22
C ASP A 769 23.03 5.81 21.71
#